data_AF-A0A9Q0IHM2-F1
#
_entry.id   AF-A0A9Q0IHM2-F1
#
_cell.length_a   1.000
_cell.length_b   1.000
_cell.length_c   1.000
_cell.angle_alpha   90.00
_cell.angle_beta   90.00
_cell.angle_gamma   90.00
#
_symmetry.space_group_name_H-M   'P 1'
#
loop_
_entity.id
_entity.type
_entity.pdbx_description
1 polymer ?
#
loop_
_entity_poly.entity_id
_entity_poly.type
_entity_poly.pdbx_seq_one_letter_code
_entity_poly.pdbx_strand_id
1 'polypeptide(L)'
;MATARTANPTSMMGLNKPANGQLRGPPRPVGLHPSIPILGAPQKISSSIPQSSGGIKFGDDWKRSLHLPPKDTRVRTSDVTSTKGNEFEDYCLKRELLMGIFEMGWEKPSPIQEESIPIALSGRDILARAKNGTGKSGAYLIPLLERIDLKKDFIQAIVMVPTRELALQVSQISIQVAKHLGGVKVMATTGGTNLRDDIMRLDETVHVVIATPGRVLDLIKKGVAKVDRTQMMVMDEADKLLSQDFVVLIEDIISFLPRERQILLYSATFPTSVQKFMNKHLNKPYEINLMEELTLKGITQYYAYVTERQKVHCLNTLFSRLQINQSIIFCNSTQRVELLAKKITQLGYSCFYIHAKMMQEYRNRVFHDFRNGLCRNLVCTDLFTRGIDIQAVNVVINFDFPKNAETYLHRIGRSGRFGHLGLAINLITSEDRFNLKGIEDQLVTDIKPIPGSIDKSLYVAEFHSVNPDEEDFDGGIESKHKVLLDTRQRLTPEAAVGFKLRSLPQEFIGVVVPTSVSHYVVSAKLNCQPITEHGLTSSALRCDVAAVNLPESPVTHSTPTCTQSSTMGSVLAASSPASSSPAGGGVPPAPGLGSIPGFAMPSLVTPASQPAAAEDAGNLPNPGTYEECHRRCKEVFPMQMEGVRLVVNKGLSNHFQVNHTVTLSTLAESGYRFGATYVGSKQIGPAESFPVIVGDMDNTGSLNSQVIHQLTTALRTKIAIQTQQQKFVNWQCDLEYRGVDFTSAVTVGNPDILAGSGILVAHYLQSITPALALGGELVYHQRPGEEGAVTSLMGRYTGDNYVATLTVGGAGAHATYYHRANDQLQLGVEFEANTRMQDTTTSIGYQLDVPKANLLFKGTVDSNWMVGATLEKKLLPLPLTLALGAFLNQRKHKFQCGFSVTIG
;
A
#
# COMPACT_ATOMS: atom_id res chain seq x y z
N MET A 1 -54.92 -24.11 -32.54
CA MET A 1 -56.16 -24.91 -32.61
C MET A 1 -56.99 -24.67 -31.35
N ALA A 2 -58.23 -25.15 -31.28
CA ALA A 2 -59.22 -24.76 -30.27
C ALA A 2 -59.29 -25.70 -29.04
N THR A 3 -60.28 -25.44 -28.18
CA THR A 3 -60.63 -26.05 -26.86
C THR A 3 -59.90 -25.43 -25.65
N ALA A 4 -60.50 -24.93 -24.56
CA ALA A 4 -61.85 -24.89 -23.95
C ALA A 4 -62.09 -25.79 -22.72
N ARG A 5 -63.03 -25.36 -21.84
CA ARG A 5 -63.42 -25.87 -20.50
C ARG A 5 -62.53 -25.34 -19.36
N THR A 6 -62.97 -24.59 -18.32
CA THR A 6 -64.15 -24.57 -17.41
C THR A 6 -64.02 -25.47 -16.17
N ALA A 7 -63.86 -24.88 -14.96
CA ALA A 7 -64.57 -25.23 -13.72
C ALA A 7 -64.03 -24.46 -12.49
N ASN A 8 -64.94 -24.18 -11.54
CA ASN A 8 -64.77 -23.69 -10.15
C ASN A 8 -65.55 -24.70 -9.25
N PRO A 9 -65.65 -24.60 -7.91
CA PRO A 9 -64.77 -24.08 -6.84
C PRO A 9 -64.66 -25.09 -5.65
N THR A 10 -64.63 -24.61 -4.37
CA THR A 10 -64.80 -25.27 -3.03
C THR A 10 -63.53 -25.53 -2.18
N SER A 11 -63.51 -25.41 -0.83
CA SER A 11 -64.43 -24.73 0.12
C SER A 11 -63.88 -24.58 1.57
N MET A 12 -64.17 -23.43 2.21
CA MET A 12 -64.58 -23.18 3.63
C MET A 12 -63.92 -23.90 4.84
N MET A 13 -63.34 -23.11 5.77
CA MET A 13 -63.63 -23.00 7.23
C MET A 13 -62.58 -22.05 7.90
N GLY A 14 -62.82 -21.29 8.98
CA GLY A 14 -64.06 -20.92 9.68
C GLY A 14 -63.86 -20.55 11.18
N LEU A 15 -64.39 -19.39 11.64
CA LEU A 15 -64.57 -18.96 13.06
C LEU A 15 -63.26 -18.55 13.84
N ASN A 16 -63.23 -17.65 14.85
CA ASN A 16 -64.24 -16.71 15.39
C ASN A 16 -63.63 -15.48 16.15
N LYS A 17 -64.46 -14.49 16.51
CA LYS A 17 -64.21 -13.38 17.50
C LYS A 17 -65.36 -13.33 18.53
N PRO A 18 -65.13 -12.84 19.78
CA PRO A 18 -65.60 -11.49 20.23
C PRO A 18 -64.49 -10.71 20.98
N ALA A 19 -64.47 -9.37 21.13
CA ALA A 19 -65.33 -8.45 21.92
C ALA A 19 -65.25 -8.68 23.46
N ASN A 20 -65.29 -7.68 24.36
CA ASN A 20 -65.60 -6.23 24.25
C ASN A 20 -64.95 -5.43 25.42
N GLY A 21 -64.89 -4.09 25.37
CA GLY A 21 -64.49 -3.26 26.53
C GLY A 21 -64.13 -1.80 26.20
N GLN A 22 -64.85 -0.83 26.79
CA GLN A 22 -64.71 0.61 26.53
C GLN A 22 -65.21 1.42 27.75
N LEU A 23 -64.51 2.50 28.16
CA LEU A 23 -65.07 3.82 28.59
C LEU A 23 -64.10 4.76 29.35
N ARG A 24 -64.44 6.06 29.29
CA ARG A 24 -63.98 7.24 30.08
C ARG A 24 -62.59 7.83 29.82
N GLY A 25 -62.48 9.13 30.14
CA GLY A 25 -61.41 10.06 29.76
C GLY A 25 -60.86 10.91 30.93
N PRO A 26 -60.36 12.15 30.67
CA PRO A 26 -59.15 12.69 31.31
C PRO A 26 -59.34 13.56 32.56
N PRO A 27 -58.24 13.88 33.27
CA PRO A 27 -57.83 15.29 33.39
C PRO A 27 -56.29 15.55 33.21
N ARG A 28 -55.83 16.77 33.56
CA ARG A 28 -54.51 17.40 33.26
C ARG A 28 -53.44 17.24 34.38
N PRO A 29 -52.14 17.54 34.10
CA PRO A 29 -51.02 17.38 35.05
C PRO A 29 -50.53 18.65 35.76
N VAL A 30 -49.91 18.47 36.95
CA VAL A 30 -48.99 19.36 37.73
C VAL A 30 -48.15 18.42 38.63
N GLY A 31 -46.88 18.63 39.03
CA GLY A 31 -45.84 19.63 38.71
C GLY A 31 -44.46 18.91 38.72
N LEU A 32 -43.31 19.44 39.17
CA LEU A 32 -42.89 20.77 39.65
C LEU A 32 -41.38 20.94 39.30
N HIS A 33 -40.90 22.16 39.07
CA HIS A 33 -39.51 22.50 38.68
C HIS A 33 -38.64 22.86 39.92
N PRO A 34 -37.28 22.83 39.84
CA PRO A 34 -36.48 23.93 39.25
C PRO A 34 -35.15 23.47 38.58
N SER A 35 -34.31 24.31 37.95
CA SER A 35 -34.51 25.54 37.14
C SER A 35 -33.18 25.90 36.45
N ILE A 36 -33.21 26.36 35.18
CA ILE A 36 -32.06 26.98 34.50
C ILE A 36 -32.47 28.37 34.01
N PRO A 37 -31.78 29.46 34.40
CA PRO A 37 -31.98 30.79 33.84
C PRO A 37 -31.09 31.02 32.60
N ILE A 38 -31.53 31.89 31.69
CA ILE A 38 -30.86 32.25 30.43
C ILE A 38 -30.81 33.78 30.32
N LEU A 39 -29.90 34.28 29.47
CA LEU A 39 -30.06 35.46 28.60
C LEU A 39 -29.38 36.78 29.05
N GLY A 40 -28.61 37.35 28.13
CA GLY A 40 -27.92 38.64 28.23
C GLY A 40 -27.32 39.02 26.86
N ALA A 41 -27.41 40.29 26.47
CA ALA A 41 -27.15 40.77 25.11
C ALA A 41 -25.76 41.47 24.97
N PRO A 42 -25.25 41.72 23.74
CA PRO A 42 -23.84 42.09 23.54
C PRO A 42 -23.54 43.59 23.74
N GLN A 43 -22.28 43.90 24.08
CA GLN A 43 -21.72 45.26 24.05
C GLN A 43 -20.53 45.37 23.09
N LYS A 44 -20.39 46.53 22.45
CA LYS A 44 -19.20 46.92 21.69
C LYS A 44 -18.16 47.55 22.64
N ILE A 45 -16.89 47.23 22.46
CA ILE A 45 -15.76 48.10 22.83
C ILE A 45 -14.86 48.22 21.60
N SER A 46 -14.23 49.39 21.41
CA SER A 46 -13.54 49.77 20.18
C SER A 46 -12.02 49.94 20.35
N SER A 47 -11.31 49.84 19.22
CA SER A 47 -10.12 50.64 18.88
C SER A 47 -8.95 50.72 19.89
N SER A 48 -7.87 49.98 19.61
CA SER A 48 -6.59 50.59 19.22
C SER A 48 -5.55 49.53 18.82
N ILE A 49 -4.80 49.74 17.74
CA ILE A 49 -3.57 48.99 17.44
C ILE A 49 -2.37 49.88 17.79
N PRO A 50 -1.54 49.54 18.80
CA PRO A 50 -0.27 50.22 19.00
C PRO A 50 0.73 49.78 17.94
N GLN A 51 1.20 50.70 17.10
CA GLN A 51 2.45 50.49 16.38
C GLN A 51 3.61 50.75 17.35
N SER A 52 4.38 49.73 17.68
CA SER A 52 5.60 49.88 18.49
C SER A 52 6.72 49.00 17.95
N SER A 53 7.54 49.58 17.07
CA SER A 53 8.89 49.10 16.81
C SER A 53 9.72 49.23 18.10
N GLY A 54 10.14 48.13 18.71
CA GLY A 54 10.97 48.14 19.91
C GLY A 54 11.94 46.97 19.92
N GLY A 55 13.23 47.26 20.14
CA GLY A 55 14.25 46.24 20.37
C GLY A 55 14.11 45.61 21.76
N ILE A 56 14.78 44.48 21.96
CA ILE A 56 14.73 43.68 23.20
C ILE A 56 15.14 44.55 24.40
N LYS A 57 14.29 44.59 25.42
CA LYS A 57 14.68 44.96 26.79
C LYS A 57 14.90 43.70 27.61
N PHE A 58 16.01 43.63 28.33
CA PHE A 58 16.21 42.61 29.35
C PHE A 58 15.18 42.77 30.46
N GLY A 59 14.48 41.69 30.82
CA GLY A 59 13.53 41.65 31.94
C GLY A 59 12.05 41.58 31.59
N ASP A 60 11.66 41.59 30.30
CA ASP A 60 10.26 41.30 29.93
C ASP A 60 9.93 39.83 30.21
N ASP A 61 8.99 39.58 31.12
CA ASP A 61 8.70 38.26 31.67
C ASP A 61 7.74 37.42 30.78
N TRP A 62 7.94 37.50 29.45
CA TRP A 62 7.08 36.88 28.42
C TRP A 62 6.94 35.36 28.57
N LYS A 63 7.92 34.70 29.18
CA LYS A 63 7.90 33.28 29.52
C LYS A 63 6.69 32.91 30.40
N ARG A 64 6.18 33.84 31.23
CA ARG A 64 4.96 33.63 32.04
C ARG A 64 3.66 33.52 31.23
N SER A 65 3.65 33.99 29.97
CA SER A 65 2.46 33.90 29.09
C SER A 65 2.40 32.64 28.23
N LEU A 66 3.41 31.76 28.32
CA LEU A 66 3.48 30.54 27.52
C LEU A 66 2.92 29.32 28.26
N HIS A 67 2.12 28.53 27.55
CA HIS A 67 1.70 27.20 28.02
C HIS A 67 2.83 26.19 27.80
N LEU A 68 3.77 26.13 28.74
CA LEU A 68 4.88 25.18 28.72
C LEU A 68 4.37 23.74 28.94
N PRO A 69 4.94 22.73 28.24
CA PRO A 69 4.62 21.32 28.50
C PRO A 69 5.22 20.84 29.84
N PRO A 70 4.73 19.72 30.40
CA PRO A 70 5.30 19.13 31.62
C PRO A 70 6.79 18.80 31.45
N LYS A 71 7.60 19.11 32.47
CA LYS A 71 9.04 18.77 32.47
C LYS A 71 9.23 17.25 32.48
N ASP A 72 10.04 16.78 31.53
CA ASP A 72 10.44 15.38 31.42
C ASP A 72 11.62 15.08 32.34
N THR A 73 11.37 14.33 33.41
CA THR A 73 12.33 13.98 34.48
C THR A 73 13.13 12.70 34.20
N ARG A 74 12.91 12.02 33.08
CA ARG A 74 13.60 10.77 32.75
C ARG A 74 15.10 11.00 32.52
N VAL A 75 15.93 10.04 32.93
CA VAL A 75 17.37 10.05 32.69
C VAL A 75 17.69 10.18 31.19
N ARG A 76 18.76 10.93 30.89
CA ARG A 76 19.28 11.21 29.54
C ARG A 76 20.80 11.03 29.49
N THR A 77 21.31 10.43 28.42
CA THR A 77 22.76 10.24 28.19
C THR A 77 23.52 11.54 27.94
N SER A 78 24.84 11.50 28.20
CA SER A 78 25.78 12.62 28.04
C SER A 78 25.77 13.24 26.63
N ASP A 79 25.56 12.45 25.58
CA ASP A 79 25.43 12.96 24.20
C ASP A 79 24.14 13.75 23.92
N VAL A 80 23.32 14.00 24.95
CA VAL A 80 22.21 14.97 24.96
C VAL A 80 22.34 16.00 26.10
N THR A 81 23.03 15.69 27.20
CA THR A 81 23.15 16.56 28.39
C THR A 81 24.48 17.29 28.56
N SER A 82 25.56 16.88 27.88
CA SER A 82 26.87 17.52 27.94
C SER A 82 26.96 18.77 27.04
N THR A 83 26.18 19.79 27.38
CA THR A 83 26.22 21.13 26.78
C THR A 83 27.36 21.97 27.37
N LYS A 84 27.86 22.97 26.63
CA LYS A 84 28.85 23.95 27.13
C LYS A 84 28.25 24.98 28.10
N GLY A 85 26.92 25.01 28.22
CA GLY A 85 26.18 25.80 29.20
C GLY A 85 25.38 26.97 28.62
N ASN A 86 25.37 27.15 27.29
CA ASN A 86 24.63 28.23 26.63
C ASN A 86 23.11 27.99 26.67
N GLU A 87 22.35 29.08 26.64
CA GLU A 87 20.89 29.09 26.52
C GLU A 87 20.45 29.45 25.09
N PHE A 88 19.19 29.19 24.73
CA PHE A 88 18.68 29.58 23.40
C PHE A 88 18.68 31.09 23.14
N GLU A 89 18.68 31.91 24.20
CA GLU A 89 18.65 33.36 24.13
C GLU A 89 20.01 33.95 23.68
N ASP A 90 21.11 33.24 23.94
CA ASP A 90 22.48 33.66 23.58
C ASP A 90 22.69 33.72 22.05
N TYR A 91 21.91 32.95 21.28
CA TYR A 91 21.97 32.95 19.81
C TYR A 91 21.34 34.18 19.14
N CYS A 92 20.83 35.15 19.91
CA CYS A 92 20.28 36.43 19.42
C CYS A 92 19.16 36.28 18.37
N LEU A 93 18.33 35.24 18.52
CA LEU A 93 17.21 34.91 17.62
C LEU A 93 16.06 35.91 17.76
N LYS A 94 15.17 35.96 16.75
CA LYS A 94 13.86 36.64 16.83
C LYS A 94 13.10 36.14 18.07
N ARG A 95 12.54 37.08 18.84
CA ARG A 95 11.72 36.80 20.04
C ARG A 95 10.57 35.84 19.72
N GLU A 96 9.96 36.01 18.55
CA GLU A 96 8.86 35.19 18.04
C GLU A 96 9.30 33.74 17.76
N LEU A 97 10.55 33.54 17.32
CA LEU A 97 11.15 32.21 17.16
C LEU A 97 11.48 31.59 18.53
N LEU A 98 12.01 32.36 19.47
CA LEU A 98 12.23 31.91 20.85
C LEU A 98 10.93 31.44 21.53
N MET A 99 9.82 32.18 21.36
CA MET A 99 8.50 31.76 21.88
C MET A 99 8.07 30.39 21.35
N GLY A 100 8.32 30.09 20.07
CA GLY A 100 8.05 28.77 19.48
C GLY A 100 8.97 27.65 19.99
N ILE A 101 10.24 27.98 20.29
CA ILE A 101 11.20 27.03 20.89
C ILE A 101 10.77 26.64 22.31
N PHE A 102 10.38 27.61 23.16
CA PHE A 102 9.95 27.32 24.53
C PHE A 102 8.58 26.60 24.59
N GLU A 103 7.62 26.91 23.71
CA GLU A 103 6.37 26.13 23.62
C GLU A 103 6.60 24.65 23.23
N MET A 104 7.67 24.35 22.47
CA MET A 104 8.07 22.97 22.15
C MET A 104 8.73 22.24 23.34
N GLY A 105 8.87 22.89 24.51
CA GLY A 105 9.53 22.35 25.69
C GLY A 105 11.05 22.28 25.57
N TRP A 106 11.64 23.00 24.61
CA TRP A 106 13.09 23.04 24.42
C TRP A 106 13.69 24.12 25.32
N GLU A 107 13.91 23.80 26.59
CA GLU A 107 14.45 24.76 27.57
C GLU A 107 15.91 25.12 27.29
N LYS A 108 16.74 24.12 26.93
CA LYS A 108 18.18 24.25 26.64
C LYS A 108 18.54 23.62 25.29
N PRO A 109 19.52 24.17 24.54
CA PRO A 109 20.01 23.58 23.31
C PRO A 109 20.70 22.24 23.58
N SER A 110 20.49 21.24 22.71
CA SER A 110 21.29 20.01 22.73
C SER A 110 22.70 20.25 22.11
N PRO A 111 23.70 19.40 22.34
CA PRO A 111 25.06 19.63 21.82
C PRO A 111 25.14 19.82 20.29
N ILE A 112 24.26 19.17 19.51
CA ILE A 112 24.17 19.38 18.05
C ILE A 112 23.50 20.71 17.67
N GLN A 113 22.62 21.24 18.53
CA GLN A 113 22.05 22.57 18.36
C GLN A 113 23.09 23.64 18.72
N GLU A 114 23.82 23.43 19.81
CA GLU A 114 24.84 24.34 20.33
C GLU A 114 26.03 24.54 19.37
N GLU A 115 26.51 23.48 18.70
CA GLU A 115 27.54 23.62 17.66
C GLU A 115 26.99 24.16 16.32
N SER A 116 25.77 23.78 15.94
CA SER A 116 25.28 24.01 14.57
C SER A 116 24.56 25.35 14.37
N ILE A 117 23.73 25.77 15.33
CA ILE A 117 22.94 27.02 15.23
C ILE A 117 23.84 28.24 14.96
N PRO A 118 24.88 28.55 15.76
CA PRO A 118 25.69 29.76 15.53
C PRO A 118 26.45 29.73 14.20
N ILE A 119 26.88 28.55 13.74
CA ILE A 119 27.61 28.41 12.47
C ILE A 119 26.67 28.51 11.26
N ALA A 120 25.46 27.98 11.38
CA ALA A 120 24.42 28.14 10.37
C ALA A 120 23.96 29.60 10.27
N LEU A 121 23.81 30.29 11.42
CA LEU A 121 23.59 31.74 11.46
C LEU A 121 24.77 32.52 10.87
N SER A 122 26.02 32.05 11.00
CA SER A 122 27.18 32.65 10.33
C SER A 122 27.19 32.47 8.79
N GLY A 123 26.23 31.75 8.22
CA GLY A 123 26.09 31.57 6.77
C GLY A 123 27.04 30.55 6.15
N ARG A 124 27.79 29.76 6.96
CA ARG A 124 28.66 28.70 6.43
C ARG A 124 27.91 27.41 6.17
N ASP A 125 28.41 26.65 5.20
CA ASP A 125 28.03 25.26 4.98
C ASP A 125 28.38 24.41 6.22
N ILE A 126 27.59 23.36 6.47
CA ILE A 126 27.78 22.45 7.61
C ILE A 126 27.77 21.00 7.14
N LEU A 127 28.73 20.21 7.64
CA LEU A 127 28.74 18.76 7.58
C LEU A 127 28.57 18.21 9.01
N ALA A 128 27.35 17.84 9.39
CA ALA A 128 27.02 17.38 10.73
C ALA A 128 26.85 15.85 10.79
N ARG A 129 27.70 15.20 11.59
CA ARG A 129 27.54 13.80 12.01
C ARG A 129 26.87 13.76 13.37
N ALA A 130 25.64 13.25 13.41
CA ALA A 130 24.93 13.05 14.66
C ALA A 130 23.88 11.93 14.56
N LYS A 131 23.78 11.15 15.63
CA LYS A 131 22.80 10.06 15.78
C LYS A 131 21.36 10.57 15.61
N ASN A 132 20.45 9.66 15.28
CA ASN A 132 19.02 10.01 15.25
C ASN A 132 18.50 10.23 16.67
N GLY A 133 17.63 11.23 16.85
CA GLY A 133 17.02 11.54 18.16
C GLY A 133 17.81 12.47 19.10
N THR A 134 18.80 13.22 18.63
CA THR A 134 19.52 14.27 19.40
C THR A 134 18.95 15.69 19.22
N GLY A 135 17.78 15.84 18.59
CA GLY A 135 17.24 17.16 18.25
C GLY A 135 17.79 17.79 16.96
N LYS A 136 18.39 17.00 16.06
CA LYS A 136 18.91 17.44 14.73
C LYS A 136 17.95 18.37 13.98
N SER A 137 16.65 18.08 13.98
CA SER A 137 15.66 18.93 13.30
C SER A 137 15.58 20.34 13.87
N GLY A 138 15.73 20.52 15.20
CA GLY A 138 15.87 21.87 15.78
C GLY A 138 17.16 22.56 15.33
N ALA A 139 18.27 21.82 15.24
CA ALA A 139 19.58 22.36 14.87
C ALA A 139 19.63 22.97 13.46
N TYR A 140 18.81 22.48 12.51
CA TYR A 140 18.64 23.13 11.21
C TYR A 140 17.39 23.99 11.07
N LEU A 141 16.26 23.66 11.70
CA LEU A 141 15.04 24.46 11.56
C LEU A 141 15.16 25.83 12.22
N ILE A 142 15.85 25.95 13.35
CA ILE A 142 16.04 27.24 14.04
C ILE A 142 16.78 28.26 13.15
N PRO A 143 18.01 27.99 12.64
CA PRO A 143 18.71 28.93 11.77
C PRO A 143 18.04 29.10 10.40
N LEU A 144 17.32 28.09 9.91
CA LEU A 144 16.51 28.20 8.69
C LEU A 144 15.35 29.19 8.87
N LEU A 145 14.57 29.06 9.95
CA LEU A 145 13.44 29.95 10.24
C LEU A 145 13.91 31.38 10.57
N GLU A 146 15.05 31.52 11.25
CA GLU A 146 15.69 32.82 11.47
C GLU A 146 16.12 33.48 10.14
N ARG A 147 16.59 32.70 9.16
CA ARG A 147 16.98 33.21 7.84
C ARG A 147 15.82 33.69 6.96
N ILE A 148 14.56 33.40 7.29
CA ILE A 148 13.39 33.80 6.47
C ILE A 148 13.09 35.30 6.60
N ASP A 149 12.89 35.93 5.45
CA ASP A 149 12.33 37.27 5.29
C ASP A 149 10.86 37.16 4.80
N LEU A 150 9.93 37.53 5.68
CA LEU A 150 8.48 37.44 5.43
C LEU A 150 7.95 38.49 4.44
N LYS A 151 8.81 39.40 3.93
CA LYS A 151 8.44 40.40 2.91
C LYS A 151 8.65 39.90 1.48
N LYS A 152 8.94 38.60 1.31
CA LYS A 152 9.40 38.00 0.05
C LYS A 152 8.64 36.72 -0.26
N ASP A 153 7.60 36.84 -1.08
CA ASP A 153 6.73 35.75 -1.52
C ASP A 153 7.41 34.77 -2.51
N PHE A 154 8.49 34.11 -2.09
CA PHE A 154 9.16 33.05 -2.84
C PHE A 154 9.82 32.02 -1.91
N ILE A 155 10.17 30.86 -2.48
CA ILE A 155 10.83 29.75 -1.76
C ILE A 155 12.26 30.19 -1.38
N GLN A 156 12.49 30.36 -0.08
CA GLN A 156 13.78 30.82 0.46
C GLN A 156 14.63 29.67 0.97
N ALA A 157 14.01 28.58 1.44
CA ALA A 157 14.69 27.39 1.93
C ALA A 157 14.02 26.08 1.50
N ILE A 158 14.83 25.05 1.26
CA ILE A 158 14.39 23.68 0.94
C ILE A 158 15.01 22.70 1.92
N VAL A 159 14.21 21.80 2.49
CA VAL A 159 14.68 20.68 3.33
C VAL A 159 14.43 19.37 2.60
N MET A 160 15.52 18.71 2.20
CA MET A 160 15.51 17.40 1.56
C MET A 160 15.50 16.28 2.59
N VAL A 161 14.60 15.31 2.40
CA VAL A 161 14.44 14.13 3.26
C VAL A 161 14.15 12.87 2.43
N PRO A 162 14.66 11.68 2.82
CA PRO A 162 14.52 10.46 2.02
C PRO A 162 13.13 9.80 2.12
N THR A 163 12.34 10.07 3.17
CA THR A 163 11.03 9.43 3.39
C THR A 163 9.88 10.43 3.50
N ARG A 164 8.67 9.96 3.19
CA ARG A 164 7.42 10.74 3.23
C ARG A 164 7.07 11.09 4.67
N GLU A 165 7.27 10.11 5.55
CA GLU A 165 7.04 10.16 6.98
C GLU A 165 7.93 11.19 7.67
N LEU A 166 9.22 11.26 7.31
CA LEU A 166 10.12 12.29 7.84
C LEU A 166 9.76 13.69 7.34
N ALA A 167 9.29 13.84 6.09
CA ALA A 167 8.83 15.14 5.59
C ALA A 167 7.64 15.70 6.40
N LEU A 168 6.68 14.84 6.75
CA LEU A 168 5.55 15.19 7.59
C LEU A 168 5.96 15.50 9.04
N GLN A 169 6.94 14.76 9.59
CA GLN A 169 7.47 15.04 10.93
C GLN A 169 8.21 16.39 10.98
N VAL A 170 9.10 16.65 10.01
CA VAL A 170 9.89 17.90 9.97
C VAL A 170 9.00 19.09 9.66
N SER A 171 7.94 18.95 8.85
CA SER A 171 6.97 20.03 8.62
C SER A 171 6.09 20.33 9.84
N GLN A 172 5.65 19.31 10.59
CA GLN A 172 4.97 19.51 11.87
C GLN A 172 5.84 20.31 12.86
N ILE A 173 7.10 19.90 13.05
CA ILE A 173 8.05 20.60 13.93
C ILE A 173 8.29 22.03 13.43
N SER A 174 8.50 22.22 12.13
CA SER A 174 8.73 23.55 11.52
C SER A 174 7.54 24.49 11.71
N ILE A 175 6.30 24.00 11.52
CA ILE A 175 5.07 24.78 11.75
C ILE A 175 4.89 25.15 13.22
N GLN A 176 5.20 24.23 14.15
CA GLN A 176 5.09 24.50 15.59
C GLN A 176 6.14 25.52 16.07
N VAL A 177 7.41 25.36 15.67
CA VAL A 177 8.48 26.33 16.00
C VAL A 177 8.23 27.69 15.33
N ALA A 178 7.64 27.72 14.13
CA ALA A 178 7.31 28.96 13.42
C ALA A 178 5.97 29.60 13.81
N LYS A 179 5.19 29.00 14.74
CA LYS A 179 3.82 29.40 15.11
C LYS A 179 3.68 30.91 15.37
N HIS A 180 4.62 31.49 16.11
CA HIS A 180 4.59 32.90 16.52
C HIS A 180 5.25 33.86 15.52
N LEU A 181 5.95 33.36 14.49
CA LEU A 181 6.56 34.21 13.44
C LEU A 181 5.53 34.88 12.52
N GLY A 182 4.23 34.62 12.67
CA GLY A 182 3.17 35.47 12.14
C GLY A 182 3.06 35.57 10.61
N GLY A 183 3.67 34.65 9.86
CA GLY A 183 3.62 34.68 8.38
C GLY A 183 4.30 33.53 7.65
N VAL A 184 5.19 32.76 8.29
CA VAL A 184 5.94 31.68 7.63
C VAL A 184 4.98 30.66 7.01
N LYS A 185 5.13 30.43 5.70
CA LYS A 185 4.38 29.41 4.96
C LYS A 185 5.28 28.21 4.69
N VAL A 186 5.08 27.14 5.47
CA VAL A 186 5.74 25.84 5.29
C VAL A 186 4.86 24.94 4.43
N MET A 187 5.45 24.22 3.48
CA MET A 187 4.80 23.19 2.67
C MET A 187 5.58 21.87 2.77
N ALA A 188 4.86 20.76 2.91
CA ALA A 188 5.42 19.42 2.73
C ALA A 188 4.94 18.84 1.40
N THR A 189 5.85 18.44 0.51
CA THR A 189 5.51 17.84 -0.79
C THR A 189 6.31 16.55 -0.99
N THR A 190 5.59 15.45 -1.19
CA THR A 190 6.21 14.11 -1.25
C THR A 190 5.55 13.27 -2.32
N GLY A 191 6.30 12.35 -2.94
CA GLY A 191 5.67 11.35 -3.80
C GLY A 191 4.62 10.61 -2.99
N GLY A 192 3.34 10.62 -3.40
CA GLY A 192 2.22 10.07 -2.64
C GLY A 192 1.24 11.11 -2.08
N THR A 193 1.60 12.39 -2.02
CA THR A 193 0.61 13.48 -2.06
C THR A 193 0.12 13.68 -3.51
N ASN A 194 -1.10 14.19 -3.70
CA ASN A 194 -1.64 14.48 -5.03
C ASN A 194 -0.82 15.62 -5.69
N LEU A 195 -0.30 15.38 -6.88
CA LEU A 195 0.50 16.37 -7.60
C LEU A 195 -0.31 17.62 -7.97
N ARG A 196 -1.62 17.49 -8.23
CA ARG A 196 -2.48 18.65 -8.54
C ARG A 196 -2.60 19.59 -7.35
N ASP A 197 -2.78 19.04 -6.15
CA ASP A 197 -3.00 19.81 -4.94
C ASP A 197 -1.68 20.44 -4.46
N ASP A 198 -0.55 19.74 -4.65
CA ASP A 198 0.80 20.32 -4.51
C ASP A 198 1.01 21.53 -5.45
N ILE A 199 0.57 21.44 -6.71
CA ILE A 199 0.69 22.54 -7.68
C ILE A 199 -0.19 23.72 -7.26
N MET A 200 -1.48 23.48 -6.97
CA MET A 200 -2.40 24.53 -6.52
C MET A 200 -1.95 25.19 -5.21
N ARG A 201 -1.26 24.45 -4.32
CA ARG A 201 -0.68 25.02 -3.10
C ARG A 201 0.60 25.83 -3.37
N LEU A 202 1.29 25.64 -4.50
CA LEU A 202 2.44 26.45 -4.92
C LEU A 202 2.05 27.71 -5.70
N ASP A 203 0.79 27.86 -6.11
CA ASP A 203 0.24 29.14 -6.58
C ASP A 203 0.06 30.14 -5.41
N GLU A 204 -0.09 29.65 -4.18
CA GLU A 204 0.01 30.43 -2.94
C GLU A 204 1.47 30.59 -2.47
N THR A 205 1.78 31.65 -1.71
CA THR A 205 3.09 31.83 -1.08
C THR A 205 3.55 30.61 -0.27
N VAL A 206 4.78 30.15 -0.56
CA VAL A 206 5.55 29.16 0.21
C VAL A 206 6.95 29.72 0.46
N HIS A 207 7.35 29.78 1.72
CA HIS A 207 8.68 30.22 2.14
C HIS A 207 9.65 29.03 2.31
N VAL A 208 9.13 27.89 2.81
CA VAL A 208 9.89 26.67 3.10
C VAL A 208 9.23 25.47 2.45
N VAL A 209 10.00 24.73 1.65
CA VAL A 209 9.58 23.47 1.03
C VAL A 209 10.31 22.30 1.71
N ILE A 210 9.56 21.31 2.22
CA ILE A 210 10.10 20.11 2.88
C ILE A 210 9.71 18.90 2.03
N ALA A 211 10.67 18.21 1.43
CA ALA A 211 10.37 17.34 0.30
C ALA A 211 11.27 16.12 0.07
N THR A 212 10.69 15.13 -0.62
CA THR A 212 11.41 13.97 -1.17
C THR A 212 11.99 14.27 -2.56
N PRO A 213 13.22 13.86 -2.90
CA PRO A 213 13.93 14.28 -4.12
C PRO A 213 13.12 14.19 -5.43
N GLY A 214 12.54 13.03 -5.73
CA GLY A 214 11.80 12.84 -6.98
C GLY A 214 10.58 13.75 -7.18
N ARG A 215 9.93 14.19 -6.09
CA ARG A 215 8.75 15.08 -6.17
C ARG A 215 9.14 16.54 -6.31
N VAL A 216 10.11 17.03 -5.54
CA VAL A 216 10.54 18.43 -5.69
C VAL A 216 11.21 18.67 -7.04
N LEU A 217 11.98 17.69 -7.55
CA LEU A 217 12.59 17.80 -8.87
C LEU A 217 11.54 17.83 -10.00
N ASP A 218 10.44 17.08 -9.88
CA ASP A 218 9.32 17.11 -10.83
C ASP A 218 8.62 18.48 -10.81
N LEU A 219 8.39 19.06 -9.62
CA LEU A 219 7.80 20.40 -9.46
C LEU A 219 8.73 21.52 -9.97
N ILE A 220 10.04 21.39 -9.79
CA ILE A 220 11.05 22.32 -10.34
C ILE A 220 11.09 22.21 -11.87
N LYS A 221 11.18 21.00 -12.44
CA LYS A 221 11.22 20.77 -13.89
C LYS A 221 9.93 21.19 -14.61
N LYS A 222 8.80 21.24 -13.90
CA LYS A 222 7.53 21.82 -14.40
C LYS A 222 7.45 23.35 -14.31
N GLY A 223 8.44 24.02 -13.70
CA GLY A 223 8.43 25.47 -13.48
C GLY A 223 7.47 25.96 -12.39
N VAL A 224 6.90 25.04 -11.60
CA VAL A 224 5.93 25.36 -10.53
C VAL A 224 6.67 25.74 -9.25
N ALA A 225 7.60 24.88 -8.80
CA ALA A 225 8.49 25.22 -7.70
C ALA A 225 9.63 26.10 -8.22
N LYS A 226 9.46 27.43 -8.11
CA LYS A 226 10.48 28.43 -8.49
C LYS A 226 11.52 28.54 -7.38
N VAL A 227 12.71 27.99 -7.66
CA VAL A 227 13.81 27.84 -6.68
C VAL A 227 15.01 28.75 -6.98
N ASP A 228 14.88 29.66 -7.95
CA ASP A 228 15.89 30.60 -8.47
C ASP A 228 16.46 31.57 -7.41
N ARG A 229 15.85 31.62 -6.23
CA ARG A 229 16.23 32.50 -5.11
C ARG A 229 16.43 31.76 -3.79
N THR A 230 16.38 30.42 -3.80
CA THR A 230 16.57 29.59 -2.61
C THR A 230 17.96 29.81 -2.03
N GLN A 231 18.05 30.39 -0.84
CA GLN A 231 19.32 30.72 -0.18
C GLN A 231 19.87 29.56 0.65
N MET A 232 19.00 28.64 1.12
CA MET A 232 19.40 27.53 2.00
C MET A 232 18.84 26.18 1.53
N MET A 233 19.70 25.17 1.48
CA MET A 233 19.35 23.77 1.24
C MET A 233 19.79 22.92 2.44
N VAL A 234 18.85 22.21 3.06
CA VAL A 234 19.13 21.26 4.14
C VAL A 234 18.99 19.83 3.60
N MET A 235 19.83 18.91 4.07
CA MET A 235 19.76 17.48 3.74
C MET A 235 19.81 16.65 5.03
N ASP A 236 18.70 16.01 5.42
CA ASP A 236 18.64 15.12 6.59
C ASP A 236 18.55 13.63 6.18
N GLU A 237 19.10 12.74 7.00
CA GLU A 237 19.49 11.37 6.62
C GLU A 237 20.22 11.33 5.25
N ALA A 238 21.23 12.20 5.10
CA ALA A 238 21.95 12.42 3.83
C ALA A 238 22.64 11.16 3.27
N ASP A 239 23.05 10.22 4.12
CA ASP A 239 23.52 8.88 3.74
C ASP A 239 22.50 8.04 2.95
N LYS A 240 21.23 8.45 2.87
CA LYS A 240 20.20 7.86 1.99
C LYS A 240 19.79 8.75 0.83
N LEU A 241 19.88 10.08 0.99
CA LEU A 241 19.74 11.03 -0.15
C LEU A 241 20.86 10.87 -1.17
N LEU A 242 22.02 10.35 -0.75
CA LEU A 242 23.22 10.14 -1.57
C LEU A 242 23.50 8.65 -1.80
N SER A 243 22.43 7.83 -1.90
CA SER A 243 22.51 6.49 -2.49
C SER A 243 22.65 6.57 -4.02
N GLN A 244 22.96 5.43 -4.66
CA GLN A 244 23.09 5.35 -6.14
C GLN A 244 21.80 5.79 -6.87
N ASP A 245 20.62 5.51 -6.31
CA ASP A 245 19.33 5.86 -6.92
C ASP A 245 18.96 7.34 -6.77
N PHE A 246 19.39 7.98 -5.68
CA PHE A 246 18.99 9.36 -5.34
C PHE A 246 20.04 10.42 -5.69
N VAL A 247 21.34 10.07 -5.76
CA VAL A 247 22.41 11.06 -5.97
C VAL A 247 22.22 11.88 -7.25
N VAL A 248 21.82 11.24 -8.35
CA VAL A 248 21.55 11.94 -9.63
C VAL A 248 20.41 12.94 -9.48
N LEU A 249 19.36 12.60 -8.73
CA LEU A 249 18.22 13.49 -8.47
C LEU A 249 18.60 14.68 -7.59
N ILE A 250 19.53 14.49 -6.65
CA ILE A 250 20.08 15.58 -5.82
C ILE A 250 20.97 16.51 -6.65
N GLU A 251 21.85 15.99 -7.50
CA GLU A 251 22.69 16.80 -8.40
C GLU A 251 21.84 17.60 -9.39
N ASP A 252 20.79 16.99 -9.94
CA ASP A 252 19.79 17.66 -10.77
C ASP A 252 19.13 18.82 -10.02
N ILE A 253 18.59 18.61 -8.81
CA ILE A 253 17.99 19.69 -7.99
C ILE A 253 18.98 20.84 -7.78
N ILE A 254 20.22 20.50 -7.43
CA ILE A 254 21.30 21.44 -7.16
C ILE A 254 21.66 22.30 -8.37
N SER A 255 21.46 21.80 -9.59
CA SER A 255 21.68 22.57 -10.83
C SER A 255 20.69 23.73 -11.02
N PHE A 256 19.49 23.64 -10.43
CA PHE A 256 18.47 24.69 -10.48
C PHE A 256 18.59 25.72 -9.35
N LEU A 257 19.37 25.45 -8.31
CA LEU A 257 19.57 26.35 -7.17
C LEU A 257 20.66 27.40 -7.47
N PRO A 258 20.60 28.60 -6.86
CA PRO A 258 21.67 29.59 -6.90
C PRO A 258 23.05 28.99 -6.62
N ARG A 259 24.09 29.53 -7.27
CA ARG A 259 25.50 29.16 -6.98
C ARG A 259 25.90 29.57 -5.57
N GLU A 260 25.50 30.77 -5.17
CA GLU A 260 25.61 31.27 -3.81
C GLU A 260 24.37 30.82 -3.03
N ARG A 261 24.52 29.70 -2.33
CA ARG A 261 23.54 29.10 -1.42
C ARG A 261 24.28 28.41 -0.28
N GLN A 262 23.65 28.34 0.88
CA GLN A 262 24.16 27.63 2.05
C GLN A 262 23.61 26.19 2.06
N ILE A 263 24.48 25.19 2.25
CA ILE A 263 24.10 23.77 2.34
C ILE A 263 24.39 23.23 3.74
N LEU A 264 23.37 22.70 4.41
CA LEU A 264 23.47 22.08 5.74
C LEU A 264 23.18 20.57 5.64
N LEU A 265 24.22 19.75 5.70
CA LEU A 265 24.15 18.29 5.50
C LEU A 265 24.23 17.56 6.85
N TYR A 266 23.20 16.77 7.18
CA TYR A 266 23.11 15.97 8.40
C TYR A 266 23.06 14.48 8.06
N SER A 267 23.94 13.69 8.68
CA SER A 267 24.05 12.24 8.42
C SER A 267 24.37 11.45 9.69
N ALA A 268 24.13 10.14 9.65
CA ALA A 268 24.61 9.20 10.67
C ALA A 268 25.92 8.53 10.21
N THR A 269 25.95 8.08 8.95
CA THR A 269 27.14 7.52 8.30
C THR A 269 27.69 8.44 7.21
N PHE A 270 28.96 8.28 6.87
CA PHE A 270 29.63 8.98 5.77
C PHE A 270 30.27 7.99 4.79
N PRO A 271 29.46 7.21 4.03
CA PRO A 271 29.97 6.37 2.97
C PRO A 271 30.62 7.23 1.86
N THR A 272 31.42 6.61 1.01
CA THR A 272 32.23 7.31 -0.02
C THR A 272 31.39 8.15 -1.00
N SER A 273 30.09 7.87 -1.17
CA SER A 273 29.19 8.74 -1.96
C SER A 273 28.97 10.10 -1.30
N VAL A 274 28.78 10.16 0.02
CA VAL A 274 28.64 11.42 0.78
C VAL A 274 29.94 12.22 0.73
N GLN A 275 31.10 11.56 0.85
CA GLN A 275 32.41 12.21 0.76
C GLN A 275 32.67 12.81 -0.64
N LYS A 276 32.31 12.07 -1.71
CA LYS A 276 32.41 12.56 -3.09
C LYS A 276 31.48 13.76 -3.35
N PHE A 277 30.25 13.69 -2.83
CA PHE A 277 29.28 14.77 -2.94
C PHE A 277 29.75 16.03 -2.19
N MET A 278 30.23 15.87 -0.96
CA MET A 278 30.81 16.94 -0.13
C MET A 278 31.91 17.69 -0.89
N ASN A 279 32.92 16.98 -1.38
CA ASN A 279 34.06 17.57 -2.10
C ASN A 279 33.67 18.26 -3.43
N LYS A 280 32.46 18.03 -3.94
CA LYS A 280 31.94 18.60 -5.19
C LYS A 280 30.97 19.77 -4.96
N HIS A 281 30.29 19.82 -3.81
CA HIS A 281 29.15 20.72 -3.59
C HIS A 281 29.19 21.58 -2.32
N LEU A 282 29.98 21.23 -1.29
CA LEU A 282 30.11 22.00 -0.05
C LEU A 282 31.33 22.94 -0.12
N ASN A 283 31.14 24.23 0.20
CA ASN A 283 32.16 25.25 0.15
C ASN A 283 32.79 25.49 1.54
N LYS A 284 33.92 24.81 1.81
CA LYS A 284 34.63 24.84 3.10
C LYS A 284 33.68 24.62 4.30
N PRO A 285 32.95 23.48 4.33
CA PRO A 285 31.97 23.21 5.38
C PRO A 285 32.63 23.18 6.75
N TYR A 286 31.87 23.57 7.77
CA TYR A 286 32.23 23.29 9.15
C TYR A 286 31.83 21.86 9.50
N GLU A 287 32.81 21.02 9.84
CA GLU A 287 32.59 19.63 10.20
C GLU A 287 32.27 19.50 11.70
N ILE A 288 31.04 19.10 12.01
CA ILE A 288 30.57 18.83 13.37
C ILE A 288 30.52 17.32 13.54
N ASN A 289 31.48 16.72 14.24
CA ASN A 289 31.43 15.30 14.62
C ASN A 289 31.18 15.14 16.12
N LEU A 290 29.92 14.89 16.49
CA LEU A 290 29.52 14.59 17.88
C LEU A 290 29.44 13.08 18.15
N MET A 291 30.18 12.28 17.37
CA MET A 291 30.22 10.81 17.47
C MET A 291 31.66 10.32 17.50
N GLU A 292 32.16 10.05 18.70
CA GLU A 292 33.42 9.32 18.96
C GLU A 292 33.29 7.85 18.51
N GLU A 293 32.14 7.25 18.82
CA GLU A 293 31.78 5.88 18.47
C GLU A 293 30.65 5.85 17.43
N LEU A 294 30.53 4.76 16.67
CA LEU A 294 29.39 4.47 15.79
C LEU A 294 28.16 3.92 16.55
N THR A 295 28.29 3.69 17.85
CA THR A 295 27.28 3.07 18.71
C THR A 295 26.16 4.04 19.12
N LEU A 296 25.11 3.51 19.76
CA LEU A 296 24.08 4.31 20.42
C LEU A 296 24.22 4.16 21.94
N LYS A 297 25.01 5.06 22.54
CA LYS A 297 25.11 5.20 24.00
C LYS A 297 23.68 5.31 24.58
N GLY A 298 23.38 4.49 25.59
CA GLY A 298 22.06 4.36 26.22
C GLY A 298 21.22 3.14 25.78
N ILE A 299 21.57 2.44 24.69
CA ILE A 299 20.82 1.26 24.24
C ILE A 299 21.53 -0.03 24.67
N THR A 300 20.89 -0.82 25.53
CA THR A 300 21.33 -2.16 25.90
C THR A 300 21.01 -3.13 24.76
N GLN A 301 22.02 -3.86 24.27
CA GLN A 301 21.90 -4.73 23.10
C GLN A 301 22.15 -6.19 23.47
N TYR A 302 21.19 -7.06 23.14
CA TYR A 302 21.29 -8.52 23.34
C TYR A 302 21.03 -9.30 22.06
N TYR A 303 21.56 -10.52 21.98
CA TYR A 303 21.15 -11.53 21.00
C TYR A 303 20.67 -12.83 21.64
N ALA A 304 19.78 -13.53 20.93
CA ALA A 304 19.31 -14.87 21.24
C ALA A 304 19.52 -15.78 20.02
N TYR A 305 20.29 -16.86 20.18
CA TYR A 305 20.41 -17.89 19.15
C TYR A 305 19.11 -18.70 19.07
N VAL A 306 18.46 -18.68 17.91
CA VAL A 306 17.17 -19.34 17.68
C VAL A 306 17.07 -19.88 16.25
N THR A 307 16.44 -21.04 16.08
CA THR A 307 16.02 -21.48 14.74
C THR A 307 14.80 -20.69 14.27
N GLU A 308 14.60 -20.57 12.95
CA GLU A 308 13.41 -19.94 12.35
C GLU A 308 12.09 -20.45 12.96
N ARG A 309 11.98 -21.76 13.21
CA ARG A 309 10.79 -22.38 13.83
C ARG A 309 10.55 -21.93 15.28
N GLN A 310 11.61 -21.54 15.99
CA GLN A 310 11.56 -21.11 17.39
C GLN A 310 11.37 -19.59 17.55
N LYS A 311 11.62 -18.76 16.52
CA LYS A 311 11.55 -17.29 16.62
C LYS A 311 10.24 -16.77 17.22
N VAL A 312 9.09 -17.32 16.81
CA VAL A 312 7.77 -16.90 17.35
C VAL A 312 7.59 -17.30 18.83
N HIS A 313 8.12 -18.46 19.25
CA HIS A 313 8.08 -18.90 20.64
C HIS A 313 9.04 -18.10 21.53
N CYS A 314 10.22 -17.75 21.01
CA CYS A 314 11.14 -16.82 21.65
C CYS A 314 10.48 -15.43 21.83
N LEU A 315 9.89 -14.87 20.77
CA LEU A 315 9.16 -13.60 20.84
C LEU A 315 8.04 -13.61 21.89
N ASN A 316 7.25 -14.69 21.96
CA ASN A 316 6.23 -14.85 23.00
C ASN A 316 6.83 -14.86 24.42
N THR A 317 7.99 -15.49 24.59
CA THR A 317 8.72 -15.52 25.87
C THR A 317 9.27 -14.13 26.24
N LEU A 318 9.76 -13.35 25.27
CA LEU A 318 10.19 -11.97 25.48
C LEU A 318 9.01 -11.09 25.89
N PHE A 319 7.89 -11.17 25.18
CA PHE A 319 6.65 -10.44 25.51
C PHE A 319 6.06 -10.83 26.88
N SER A 320 6.33 -12.04 27.36
CA SER A 320 5.90 -12.51 28.70
C SER A 320 6.85 -12.10 29.84
N ARG A 321 8.10 -11.68 29.53
CA ARG A 321 9.14 -11.36 30.54
C ARG A 321 9.51 -9.88 30.61
N LEU A 322 9.30 -9.11 29.54
CA LEU A 322 9.72 -7.72 29.42
C LEU A 322 8.59 -6.74 29.78
N GLN A 323 8.93 -5.68 30.51
CA GLN A 323 8.00 -4.58 30.79
C GLN A 323 7.97 -3.59 29.60
N ILE A 324 7.33 -4.03 28.52
CA ILE A 324 7.16 -3.26 27.29
C ILE A 324 6.10 -2.17 27.49
N ASN A 325 6.47 -0.92 27.22
CA ASN A 325 5.51 0.17 27.04
C ASN A 325 4.95 0.09 25.61
N GLN A 326 5.79 0.43 24.63
CA GLN A 326 5.60 0.06 23.22
C GLN A 326 6.86 -0.63 22.65
N SER A 327 6.67 -1.51 21.67
CA SER A 327 7.76 -2.15 20.93
C SER A 327 7.65 -2.00 19.41
N ILE A 328 8.80 -2.05 18.74
CA ILE A 328 8.89 -2.15 17.28
C ILE A 328 9.61 -3.46 16.92
N ILE A 329 8.99 -4.25 16.05
CA ILE A 329 9.47 -5.55 15.59
C ILE A 329 9.87 -5.46 14.11
N PHE A 330 11.13 -5.72 13.81
CA PHE A 330 11.65 -5.65 12.44
C PHE A 330 11.74 -7.01 11.76
N CYS A 331 11.16 -7.09 10.55
CA CYS A 331 11.30 -8.23 9.64
C CYS A 331 11.92 -7.78 8.31
N ASN A 332 12.68 -8.67 7.67
CA ASN A 332 13.43 -8.37 6.44
C ASN A 332 12.56 -8.39 5.17
N SER A 333 11.30 -8.84 5.24
CA SER A 333 10.39 -8.85 4.09
C SER A 333 8.94 -8.50 4.47
N THR A 334 8.22 -7.93 3.50
CA THR A 334 6.82 -7.49 3.66
C THR A 334 5.88 -8.65 3.99
N GLN A 335 6.10 -9.81 3.36
CA GLN A 335 5.36 -11.05 3.65
C GLN A 335 5.61 -11.56 5.08
N ARG A 336 6.85 -11.45 5.60
CA ARG A 336 7.15 -11.82 6.99
C ARG A 336 6.53 -10.86 8.00
N VAL A 337 6.43 -9.57 7.68
CA VAL A 337 5.67 -8.60 8.48
C VAL A 337 4.21 -9.02 8.61
N GLU A 338 3.51 -9.30 7.50
CA GLU A 338 2.11 -9.75 7.55
C GLU A 338 1.92 -11.06 8.32
N LEU A 339 2.75 -12.07 8.03
CA LEU A 339 2.64 -13.39 8.65
C LEU A 339 2.92 -13.34 10.15
N LEU A 340 3.93 -12.56 10.58
CA LEU A 340 4.23 -12.38 11.99
C LEU A 340 3.12 -11.62 12.71
N ALA A 341 2.65 -10.51 12.14
CA ALA A 341 1.55 -9.73 12.70
C ALA A 341 0.29 -10.59 12.88
N LYS A 342 -0.18 -11.25 11.82
CA LYS A 342 -1.30 -12.19 11.85
C LYS A 342 -1.10 -13.29 12.91
N LYS A 343 0.14 -13.75 13.13
CA LYS A 343 0.44 -14.78 14.14
C LYS A 343 0.47 -14.26 15.58
N ILE A 344 0.98 -13.05 15.84
CA ILE A 344 0.98 -12.49 17.20
C ILE A 344 -0.40 -11.95 17.61
N THR A 345 -1.21 -11.44 16.67
CA THR A 345 -2.63 -11.14 16.93
C THR A 345 -3.41 -12.41 17.32
N GLN A 346 -3.15 -13.55 16.66
CA GLN A 346 -3.72 -14.85 17.04
C GLN A 346 -3.24 -15.36 18.43
N LEU A 347 -2.15 -14.82 18.97
CA LEU A 347 -1.68 -15.10 20.33
C LEU A 347 -2.21 -14.09 21.35
N GLY A 348 -3.12 -13.19 20.96
CA GLY A 348 -3.75 -12.19 21.84
C GLY A 348 -2.98 -10.88 21.99
N TYR A 349 -1.85 -10.69 21.29
CA TYR A 349 -1.09 -9.43 21.38
C TYR A 349 -1.71 -8.33 20.52
N SER A 350 -1.99 -7.18 21.16
CA SER A 350 -2.29 -5.93 20.45
C SER A 350 -1.08 -5.51 19.62
N CYS A 351 -1.23 -5.53 18.31
CA CYS A 351 -0.23 -5.06 17.36
C CYS A 351 -0.87 -4.45 16.12
N PHE A 352 -0.16 -3.52 15.48
CA PHE A 352 -0.37 -3.21 14.07
C PHE A 352 0.86 -3.62 13.25
N TYR A 353 0.75 -3.49 11.93
CA TYR A 353 1.86 -3.72 11.02
C TYR A 353 1.92 -2.68 9.91
N ILE A 354 3.12 -2.34 9.43
CA ILE A 354 3.32 -1.42 8.30
C ILE A 354 4.47 -1.89 7.42
N HIS A 355 4.24 -1.94 6.11
CA HIS A 355 5.25 -2.33 5.13
C HIS A 355 5.06 -1.64 3.76
N ALA A 356 6.10 -1.68 2.93
CA ALA A 356 6.19 -0.96 1.64
C ALA A 356 4.98 -1.13 0.69
N LYS A 357 4.36 -2.32 0.65
CA LYS A 357 3.21 -2.64 -0.24
C LYS A 357 1.85 -2.03 0.19
N MET A 358 1.77 -1.31 1.31
CA MET A 358 0.51 -0.72 1.80
C MET A 358 0.27 0.67 1.21
N MET A 359 -1.01 1.00 0.94
CA MET A 359 -1.44 2.34 0.52
C MET A 359 -1.01 3.39 1.56
N GLN A 360 -0.56 4.57 1.09
CA GLN A 360 0.09 5.55 1.97
C GLN A 360 -0.84 6.10 3.06
N GLU A 361 -2.11 6.31 2.75
CA GLU A 361 -3.12 6.74 3.74
C GLU A 361 -3.23 5.75 4.89
N TYR A 362 -3.26 4.45 4.60
CA TYR A 362 -3.30 3.40 5.61
C TYR A 362 -1.99 3.32 6.41
N ARG A 363 -0.82 3.52 5.76
CA ARG A 363 0.48 3.65 6.46
C ARG A 363 0.48 4.82 7.43
N ASN A 364 0.01 5.98 7.00
CA ASN A 364 -0.08 7.20 7.80
C ASN A 364 -1.04 7.02 8.98
N ARG A 365 -2.22 6.42 8.74
CA ARG A 365 -3.20 6.11 9.78
C ARG A 365 -2.62 5.18 10.84
N VAL A 366 -2.11 4.01 10.45
CA VAL A 366 -1.58 3.01 11.39
C VAL A 366 -0.40 3.58 12.21
N PHE A 367 0.39 4.46 11.61
CA PHE A 367 1.45 5.19 12.33
C PHE A 367 0.89 6.21 13.35
N HIS A 368 -0.14 6.97 12.98
CA HIS A 368 -0.80 7.88 13.91
C HIS A 368 -1.45 7.10 15.07
N ASP A 369 -2.18 6.03 14.75
CA ASP A 369 -2.82 5.14 15.72
C ASP A 369 -1.78 4.51 16.67
N PHE A 370 -0.61 4.09 16.17
CA PHE A 370 0.50 3.59 17.01
C PHE A 370 1.16 4.70 17.85
N ARG A 371 1.46 5.88 17.27
CA ARG A 371 2.03 7.04 17.98
C ARG A 371 1.11 7.55 19.10
N ASN A 372 -0.21 7.42 18.93
CA ASN A 372 -1.23 7.76 19.92
C ASN A 372 -1.45 6.66 20.98
N GLY A 373 -0.68 5.56 20.95
CA GLY A 373 -0.76 4.48 21.94
C GLY A 373 -1.87 3.44 21.73
N LEU A 374 -2.62 3.48 20.61
CA LEU A 374 -3.76 2.58 20.38
C LEU A 374 -3.36 1.10 20.20
N CYS A 375 -2.08 0.82 19.94
CA CYS A 375 -1.52 -0.53 20.08
C CYS A 375 -0.14 -0.50 20.73
N ARG A 376 0.26 -1.64 21.31
CA ARG A 376 1.57 -1.77 21.99
C ARG A 376 2.72 -2.17 21.07
N ASN A 377 2.46 -2.79 19.92
CA ASN A 377 3.51 -3.39 19.11
C ASN A 377 3.34 -3.03 17.62
N LEU A 378 4.39 -2.56 16.97
CA LEU A 378 4.41 -2.32 15.52
C LEU A 378 5.34 -3.30 14.82
N VAL A 379 4.81 -4.12 13.91
CA VAL A 379 5.61 -5.00 13.04
C VAL A 379 5.91 -4.30 11.71
N CYS A 380 7.17 -4.18 11.30
CA CYS A 380 7.51 -3.39 10.11
C CYS A 380 8.79 -3.81 9.38
N THR A 381 8.94 -3.33 8.13
CA THR A 381 10.19 -3.39 7.36
C THR A 381 10.99 -2.09 7.46
N ASP A 382 12.28 -2.15 7.09
CA ASP A 382 13.25 -1.05 7.12
C ASP A 382 12.84 0.27 6.46
N LEU A 383 11.89 0.20 5.51
CA LEU A 383 11.41 1.39 4.81
C LEU A 383 10.59 2.31 5.72
N PHE A 384 9.92 1.77 6.74
CA PHE A 384 8.89 2.53 7.44
C PHE A 384 9.42 3.43 8.57
N THR A 385 10.40 2.96 9.35
CA THR A 385 10.72 3.57 10.65
C THR A 385 11.76 4.70 10.58
N ARG A 386 12.35 4.98 9.42
CA ARG A 386 13.36 6.03 9.24
C ARG A 386 12.77 7.43 9.45
N GLY A 387 13.56 8.35 10.01
CA GLY A 387 13.05 9.58 10.64
C GLY A 387 12.28 9.35 11.96
N ILE A 388 11.18 8.59 11.92
CA ILE A 388 10.13 8.46 12.95
C ILE A 388 10.63 8.49 14.41
N ASP A 389 10.00 9.36 15.21
CA ASP A 389 10.17 9.50 16.66
C ASP A 389 8.90 9.07 17.42
N ILE A 390 9.05 8.17 18.40
CA ILE A 390 8.00 7.75 19.34
C ILE A 390 8.68 7.49 20.70
N GLN A 391 8.57 8.45 21.63
CA GLN A 391 9.25 8.38 22.94
C GLN A 391 8.78 7.24 23.87
N ALA A 392 7.63 6.60 23.57
CA ALA A 392 7.10 5.47 24.34
C ALA A 392 7.69 4.10 23.91
N VAL A 393 8.47 4.05 22.83
CA VAL A 393 9.14 2.82 22.37
C VAL A 393 10.40 2.57 23.20
N ASN A 394 10.29 1.70 24.20
CA ASN A 394 11.42 1.31 25.05
C ASN A 394 12.11 0.01 24.59
N VAL A 395 11.46 -0.81 23.75
CA VAL A 395 12.01 -2.08 23.25
C VAL A 395 11.97 -2.17 21.72
N VAL A 396 13.10 -2.51 21.09
CA VAL A 396 13.20 -2.86 19.67
C VAL A 396 13.58 -4.34 19.55
N ILE A 397 12.91 -5.07 18.64
CA ILE A 397 13.19 -6.49 18.39
C ILE A 397 13.50 -6.70 16.91
N ASN A 398 14.74 -7.10 16.60
CA ASN A 398 15.11 -7.62 15.29
C ASN A 398 14.66 -9.08 15.20
N PHE A 399 13.43 -9.32 14.73
CA PHE A 399 12.92 -10.67 14.48
C PHE A 399 13.65 -11.32 13.30
N ASP A 400 14.01 -10.52 12.30
CA ASP A 400 15.02 -10.88 11.31
C ASP A 400 16.23 -9.96 11.48
N PHE A 401 17.42 -10.53 11.55
CA PHE A 401 18.65 -9.75 11.70
C PHE A 401 18.97 -9.00 10.38
N PRO A 402 19.37 -7.72 10.41
CA PRO A 402 19.75 -6.99 9.20
C PRO A 402 21.12 -7.43 8.68
N LYS A 403 21.34 -7.30 7.36
CA LYS A 403 22.61 -7.67 6.71
C LYS A 403 23.70 -6.58 6.77
N ASN A 404 23.33 -5.34 7.08
CA ASN A 404 24.21 -4.17 6.99
C ASN A 404 24.22 -3.38 8.31
N ALA A 405 25.39 -2.91 8.73
CA ALA A 405 25.57 -2.13 9.96
C ALA A 405 24.73 -0.84 9.98
N GLU A 406 24.62 -0.13 8.86
CA GLU A 406 23.76 1.06 8.76
C GLU A 406 22.29 0.73 9.09
N THR A 407 21.78 -0.36 8.51
CA THR A 407 20.40 -0.80 8.70
C THR A 407 20.16 -1.18 10.16
N TYR A 408 21.12 -1.87 10.79
CA TYR A 408 21.08 -2.16 12.22
C TYR A 408 20.99 -0.88 13.07
N LEU A 409 21.91 0.06 12.87
CA LEU A 409 21.96 1.33 13.57
C LEU A 409 20.65 2.13 13.43
N HIS A 410 20.11 2.19 12.19
CA HIS A 410 18.83 2.84 11.89
C HIS A 410 17.63 2.18 12.59
N ARG A 411 17.66 0.86 12.85
CA ARG A 411 16.61 0.12 13.55
C ARG A 411 16.68 0.28 15.06
N ILE A 412 17.86 0.09 15.65
CA ILE A 412 18.00 0.19 17.12
C ILE A 412 17.80 1.63 17.61
N GLY A 413 18.16 2.64 16.80
CA GLY A 413 17.84 4.07 17.02
C GLY A 413 16.36 4.48 16.90
N ARG A 414 15.44 3.56 17.21
CA ARG A 414 14.02 3.84 17.48
C ARG A 414 13.66 3.72 18.96
N SER A 415 14.42 2.92 19.73
CA SER A 415 14.48 3.07 21.20
C SER A 415 15.55 4.10 21.60
N GLY A 416 15.53 4.57 22.85
CA GLY A 416 16.60 5.40 23.43
C GLY A 416 16.79 6.80 22.82
N ARG A 417 15.71 7.38 22.27
CA ARG A 417 15.73 8.75 21.72
C ARG A 417 15.82 9.80 22.82
N PHE A 418 16.34 10.98 22.48
CA PHE A 418 16.69 12.05 23.41
C PHE A 418 17.54 11.59 24.61
N GLY A 419 18.30 10.52 24.41
CA GLY A 419 19.24 9.97 25.39
C GLY A 419 18.61 9.08 26.46
N HIS A 420 17.32 8.73 26.36
CA HIS A 420 16.72 7.77 27.28
C HIS A 420 17.36 6.38 27.14
N LEU A 421 17.23 5.55 28.19
CA LEU A 421 17.66 4.16 28.13
C LEU A 421 16.65 3.30 27.37
N GLY A 422 17.13 2.25 26.70
CA GLY A 422 16.30 1.37 25.88
C GLY A 422 16.93 0.01 25.58
N LEU A 423 16.12 -0.92 25.10
CA LEU A 423 16.49 -2.31 24.89
C LEU A 423 16.39 -2.71 23.42
N ALA A 424 17.43 -3.35 22.88
CA ALA A 424 17.44 -3.96 21.55
C ALA A 424 17.72 -5.46 21.66
N ILE A 425 16.84 -6.30 21.09
CA ILE A 425 16.98 -7.76 21.12
C ILE A 425 17.03 -8.33 19.70
N ASN A 426 18.02 -9.18 19.44
CA ASN A 426 18.32 -9.74 18.13
C ASN A 426 18.04 -11.24 18.08
N LEU A 427 17.16 -11.70 17.18
CA LEU A 427 16.89 -13.12 16.95
C LEU A 427 17.80 -13.67 15.86
N ILE A 428 18.90 -14.30 16.28
CA ILE A 428 20.02 -14.74 15.44
C ILE A 428 19.85 -16.20 15.03
N THR A 429 19.83 -16.46 13.72
CA THR A 429 19.95 -17.83 13.18
C THR A 429 21.41 -18.22 12.96
N SER A 430 21.66 -19.50 12.62
CA SER A 430 23.00 -19.98 12.28
C SER A 430 23.64 -19.24 11.10
N GLU A 431 22.83 -18.75 10.16
CA GLU A 431 23.28 -17.98 8.98
C GLU A 431 23.63 -16.53 9.36
N ASP A 432 22.89 -15.94 10.30
CA ASP A 432 23.08 -14.56 10.75
C ASP A 432 24.39 -14.35 11.53
N ARG A 433 25.05 -15.43 12.00
CA ARG A 433 26.27 -15.37 12.83
C ARG A 433 27.41 -14.57 12.20
N PHE A 434 27.58 -14.65 10.87
CA PHE A 434 28.59 -13.85 10.16
C PHE A 434 28.22 -12.37 10.09
N ASN A 435 26.94 -12.06 9.88
CA ASN A 435 26.41 -10.69 9.86
C ASN A 435 26.49 -10.05 11.25
N LEU A 436 26.19 -10.82 12.32
CA LEU A 436 26.27 -10.36 13.70
C LEU A 436 27.67 -9.81 13.99
N LYS A 437 28.70 -10.67 13.86
CA LYS A 437 30.08 -10.24 14.12
C LYS A 437 30.51 -9.12 13.17
N GLY A 438 30.16 -9.19 11.88
CA GLY A 438 30.48 -8.14 10.92
C GLY A 438 29.85 -6.77 11.27
N ILE A 439 28.73 -6.74 12.00
CA ILE A 439 28.09 -5.51 12.47
C ILE A 439 28.67 -5.05 13.82
N GLU A 440 29.03 -5.98 14.72
CA GLU A 440 29.79 -5.68 15.94
C GLU A 440 31.14 -5.03 15.61
N ASP A 441 31.93 -5.65 14.72
CA ASP A 441 33.22 -5.15 14.25
C ASP A 441 33.09 -3.79 13.52
N GLN A 442 32.02 -3.55 12.75
CA GLN A 442 31.81 -2.30 11.99
C GLN A 442 31.29 -1.12 12.82
N LEU A 443 30.46 -1.37 13.84
CA LEU A 443 29.94 -0.32 14.73
C LEU A 443 30.78 -0.13 15.99
N VAL A 444 31.75 -1.02 16.24
CA VAL A 444 32.52 -1.11 17.48
C VAL A 444 31.57 -1.26 18.69
N THR A 445 30.66 -2.22 18.60
CA THR A 445 29.63 -2.49 19.62
C THR A 445 29.68 -3.94 20.11
N ASP A 446 29.46 -4.13 21.42
CA ASP A 446 29.32 -5.43 22.07
C ASP A 446 27.83 -5.80 22.17
N ILE A 447 27.38 -6.82 21.43
CA ILE A 447 26.00 -7.32 21.48
C ILE A 447 26.02 -8.58 22.34
N LYS A 448 25.55 -8.50 23.58
CA LYS A 448 25.74 -9.56 24.56
C LYS A 448 24.79 -10.74 24.34
N PRO A 449 25.16 -11.99 24.71
CA PRO A 449 24.18 -13.06 24.77
C PRO A 449 23.08 -12.71 25.80
N ILE A 450 21.83 -13.02 25.48
CA ILE A 450 20.69 -12.69 26.34
C ILE A 450 20.78 -13.39 27.71
N PRO A 451 20.72 -12.66 28.85
CA PRO A 451 20.76 -13.26 30.17
C PRO A 451 19.43 -13.94 30.53
N GLY A 452 19.45 -14.83 31.54
CA GLY A 452 18.25 -15.55 32.00
C GLY A 452 17.14 -14.62 32.53
N SER A 453 17.53 -13.47 33.07
CA SER A 453 16.67 -12.33 33.41
C SER A 453 17.35 -11.03 32.96
N ILE A 454 16.58 -10.08 32.45
CA ILE A 454 17.06 -8.75 32.03
C ILE A 454 16.59 -7.75 33.09
N ASP A 455 17.52 -6.92 33.59
CA ASP A 455 17.20 -5.86 34.55
C ASP A 455 16.30 -4.78 33.91
N LYS A 456 15.27 -4.36 34.66
CA LYS A 456 14.32 -3.31 34.28
C LYS A 456 14.97 -1.93 34.26
N SER A 457 15.99 -1.68 35.09
CA SER A 457 16.73 -0.41 35.12
C SER A 457 17.27 -0.01 33.73
N LEU A 458 17.57 -1.00 32.88
CA LEU A 458 18.16 -0.81 31.56
C LEU A 458 17.19 -0.27 30.50
N TYR A 459 15.87 -0.24 30.76
CA TYR A 459 14.86 0.13 29.74
C TYR A 459 13.49 0.58 30.28
N VAL A 460 13.29 0.74 31.59
CA VAL A 460 12.02 1.15 32.20
C VAL A 460 12.22 2.40 33.05
N ALA A 461 11.62 3.52 32.61
CA ALA A 461 11.81 4.85 33.22
C ALA A 461 11.39 4.95 34.69
N GLU A 462 10.39 4.17 35.12
CA GLU A 462 9.91 4.14 36.51
C GLU A 462 11.05 3.81 37.49
N PHE A 463 11.95 2.89 37.09
CA PHE A 463 13.11 2.43 37.87
C PHE A 463 14.32 3.37 37.78
N HIS A 464 14.17 4.57 37.20
CA HIS A 464 15.16 5.65 37.26
C HIS A 464 14.84 6.70 38.34
N SER A 465 13.67 6.55 38.99
CA SER A 465 13.18 7.47 40.02
C SER A 465 13.84 7.16 41.37
N VAL A 466 15.09 7.57 41.55
CA VAL A 466 15.70 7.67 42.88
C VAL A 466 15.07 8.88 43.58
N ASN A 467 14.48 8.68 44.76
CA ASN A 467 14.03 9.79 45.60
C ASN A 467 15.27 10.60 46.04
N PRO A 468 15.31 11.94 45.88
CA PRO A 468 16.44 12.75 46.36
C PRO A 468 16.63 12.74 47.88
N ASP A 469 15.68 12.16 48.62
CA ASP A 469 15.57 12.24 50.08
C ASP A 469 16.08 10.96 50.81
N GLU A 470 16.71 10.01 50.09
CA GLU A 470 17.31 8.78 50.66
C GLU A 470 18.85 8.73 50.53
N GLU A 471 19.53 9.87 50.72
CA GLU A 471 20.95 9.90 51.10
C GLU A 471 21.10 10.22 52.60
N ASP A 472 21.03 9.20 53.47
CA ASP A 472 21.74 9.25 54.75
C ASP A 472 21.96 7.85 55.38
N PHE A 473 23.00 7.76 56.22
CA PHE A 473 23.46 6.60 57.00
C PHE A 473 24.12 5.38 56.30
N ASP A 474 25.44 5.33 56.53
CA ASP A 474 26.35 4.17 56.63
C ASP A 474 26.85 3.53 55.30
N GLY A 475 28.15 3.41 55.04
CA GLY A 475 29.32 3.80 55.85
C GLY A 475 30.55 2.95 55.50
N GLY A 476 31.51 3.50 54.77
CA GLY A 476 32.78 2.81 54.45
C GLY A 476 33.33 3.09 53.05
N ILE A 477 34.64 3.31 52.96
CA ILE A 477 35.37 3.67 51.74
C ILE A 477 36.18 2.47 51.25
N GLU A 478 36.00 2.03 49.98
CA GLU A 478 37.15 1.63 49.14
C GLU A 478 36.84 1.45 47.63
N SER A 479 37.34 2.40 46.83
CA SER A 479 38.06 2.23 45.56
C SER A 479 37.88 0.93 44.73
N LYS A 480 37.16 1.00 43.60
CA LYS A 480 37.22 -0.03 42.53
C LYS A 480 37.54 0.52 41.14
N HIS A 481 38.75 1.06 40.99
CA HIS A 481 39.31 1.51 39.71
C HIS A 481 40.39 0.54 39.16
N LYS A 482 40.07 -0.76 39.01
CA LYS A 482 41.00 -1.74 38.39
C LYS A 482 40.34 -3.03 37.87
N VAL A 483 39.98 -3.07 36.58
CA VAL A 483 39.76 -4.32 35.82
C VAL A 483 40.30 -4.16 34.39
N LEU A 484 41.63 -4.16 34.26
CA LEU A 484 42.34 -4.51 33.02
C LEU A 484 43.72 -5.05 33.41
N LEU A 485 44.19 -6.10 32.73
CA LEU A 485 45.20 -7.07 33.21
C LEU A 485 44.62 -7.90 34.39
N ASP A 486 44.70 -9.23 34.41
CA ASP A 486 45.57 -10.15 33.66
C ASP A 486 44.81 -11.43 33.24
N THR A 487 45.22 -12.02 32.11
CA THR A 487 44.66 -13.27 31.57
C THR A 487 45.79 -14.19 31.10
N ARG A 488 46.56 -14.78 32.03
CA ARG A 488 47.49 -15.87 31.68
C ARG A 488 47.81 -16.86 32.80
N GLN A 489 47.98 -18.12 32.36
CA GLN A 489 48.53 -19.31 33.03
C GLN A 489 47.57 -20.27 33.76
N ARG A 490 48.00 -21.55 33.71
CA ARG A 490 47.68 -22.71 34.57
C ARG A 490 46.37 -23.49 34.34
N LEU A 491 46.47 -24.39 33.37
CA LEU A 491 46.32 -25.86 33.56
C LEU A 491 46.88 -26.32 34.95
N THR A 492 46.45 -27.42 35.59
CA THR A 492 45.89 -28.70 35.11
C THR A 492 45.03 -29.36 36.23
N PRO A 493 44.34 -30.51 36.02
CA PRO A 493 43.29 -31.03 36.94
C PRO A 493 43.74 -32.18 37.86
N GLU A 494 42.90 -32.54 38.85
CA GLU A 494 42.64 -33.96 39.22
C GLU A 494 41.39 -34.20 40.10
N ALA A 495 40.79 -35.39 39.93
CA ALA A 495 40.08 -36.29 40.88
C ALA A 495 39.08 -35.80 41.98
N ALA A 496 38.05 -36.57 42.41
CA ALA A 496 37.32 -37.74 41.87
C ALA A 496 36.09 -38.10 42.78
N VAL A 497 35.26 -39.07 42.35
CA VAL A 497 34.21 -39.82 43.13
C VAL A 497 32.93 -39.02 43.51
N GLY A 498 31.69 -39.55 43.48
CA GLY A 498 31.17 -40.81 42.90
C GLY A 498 29.84 -41.32 43.52
N PHE A 499 29.03 -42.07 42.75
CA PHE A 499 27.77 -42.78 43.12
C PHE A 499 26.53 -41.89 43.49
N LYS A 500 25.26 -42.35 43.43
CA LYS A 500 24.67 -43.70 43.17
C LYS A 500 23.30 -43.61 42.43
N LEU A 501 22.85 -44.72 41.79
CA LEU A 501 21.56 -44.83 41.08
C LEU A 501 20.37 -45.24 41.99
N ARG A 502 19.15 -44.79 41.61
CA ARG A 502 17.83 -45.47 41.71
C ARG A 502 16.85 -44.85 40.66
N SER A 503 15.76 -45.48 40.20
CA SER A 503 15.62 -46.78 39.52
C SER A 503 14.14 -47.06 39.14
N LEU A 504 13.76 -46.80 37.87
CA LEU A 504 12.64 -47.46 37.12
C LEU A 504 11.19 -47.29 37.68
N PRO A 505 10.07 -47.66 36.96
CA PRO A 505 9.91 -48.67 35.89
C PRO A 505 9.38 -48.18 34.51
N GLN A 506 9.22 -49.14 33.59
CA GLN A 506 8.60 -49.04 32.26
C GLN A 506 7.43 -50.02 32.14
N GLU A 507 6.38 -49.63 31.41
CA GLU A 507 5.55 -50.53 30.56
C GLU A 507 5.26 -49.73 29.26
N PHE A 508 5.43 -50.14 28.00
CA PHE A 508 5.46 -51.42 27.25
C PHE A 508 4.11 -52.01 26.80
N ILE A 509 3.60 -51.51 25.66
CA ILE A 509 3.08 -52.34 24.54
C ILE A 509 3.64 -51.75 23.22
N GLY A 510 3.89 -52.59 22.21
CA GLY A 510 4.38 -52.20 20.87
C GLY A 510 3.99 -53.25 19.80
N VAL A 511 4.87 -53.49 18.80
CA VAL A 511 4.80 -54.53 17.74
C VAL A 511 3.90 -54.17 16.52
N VAL A 512 4.26 -54.28 15.22
CA VAL A 512 5.50 -54.52 14.40
C VAL A 512 5.14 -54.08 12.93
N VAL A 513 5.92 -53.31 12.14
CA VAL A 513 7.13 -53.63 11.30
C VAL A 513 6.82 -54.58 10.11
N PRO A 514 7.47 -54.52 8.91
CA PRO A 514 8.62 -53.71 8.41
C PRO A 514 8.18 -52.63 7.37
N THR A 515 8.79 -52.23 6.22
CA THR A 515 9.97 -52.54 5.34
C THR A 515 10.20 -51.28 4.42
N SER A 516 11.21 -51.03 3.55
CA SER A 516 12.49 -51.64 3.12
C SER A 516 13.35 -50.65 2.26
N VAL A 517 14.68 -50.64 2.44
CA VAL A 517 15.80 -50.84 1.45
C VAL A 517 15.68 -50.23 0.02
N SER A 518 16.65 -49.53 -0.61
CA SER A 518 18.14 -49.34 -0.49
C SER A 518 18.54 -47.85 -0.67
N HIS A 519 19.63 -47.28 -0.11
CA HIS A 519 21.08 -47.40 -0.42
C HIS A 519 21.47 -47.00 -1.87
N TYR A 520 22.58 -46.29 -2.17
CA TYR A 520 23.85 -46.03 -1.44
C TYR A 520 24.34 -44.57 -1.55
N VAL A 521 25.21 -44.14 -0.63
CA VAL A 521 26.19 -43.05 -0.80
C VAL A 521 27.55 -43.54 -0.30
N VAL A 522 28.64 -43.27 -1.03
CA VAL A 522 30.01 -43.64 -0.62
C VAL A 522 30.80 -42.37 -0.32
N SER A 523 31.56 -42.39 0.78
CA SER A 523 32.47 -41.30 1.18
C SER A 523 33.92 -41.74 0.99
N ALA A 524 34.75 -40.86 0.42
CA ALA A 524 36.20 -41.00 0.40
C ALA A 524 36.82 -39.75 1.04
N LYS A 525 37.79 -39.95 1.94
CA LYS A 525 38.40 -38.90 2.75
C LYS A 525 39.85 -39.27 3.06
N LEU A 526 40.80 -38.46 2.63
CA LEU A 526 42.22 -38.62 2.92
C LEU A 526 42.85 -37.27 3.26
N ASN A 527 43.65 -37.25 4.33
CA ASN A 527 44.46 -36.10 4.73
C ASN A 527 45.81 -36.13 4.01
N CYS A 528 46.46 -34.97 3.86
CA CYS A 528 47.78 -34.73 4.45
C CYS A 528 48.10 -33.22 4.52
N GLN A 529 49.23 -32.87 5.15
CA GLN A 529 49.58 -31.52 5.61
C GLN A 529 50.74 -30.87 4.82
N PRO A 530 51.06 -29.56 5.04
CA PRO A 530 51.84 -28.73 4.11
C PRO A 530 53.35 -28.67 4.42
N ILE A 531 54.12 -27.96 3.57
CA ILE A 531 55.45 -27.40 3.87
C ILE A 531 55.75 -26.17 2.94
N THR A 532 56.78 -25.39 3.30
CA THR A 532 57.30 -24.14 2.69
C THR A 532 58.11 -24.39 1.39
N GLU A 533 58.79 -23.46 0.68
CA GLU A 533 59.42 -22.15 1.02
C GLU A 533 59.88 -21.36 -0.25
N HIS A 534 60.17 -20.05 -0.13
CA HIS A 534 60.86 -19.13 -1.10
C HIS A 534 60.28 -18.97 -2.54
N GLY A 535 60.54 -17.89 -3.33
CA GLY A 535 61.08 -16.55 -3.03
C GLY A 535 62.26 -16.09 -3.92
N LEU A 536 62.03 -15.30 -5.00
CA LEU A 536 63.07 -14.51 -5.74
C LEU A 536 62.48 -13.46 -6.73
N THR A 537 63.34 -12.67 -7.39
CA THR A 537 63.11 -11.26 -7.80
C THR A 537 62.92 -10.92 -9.30
N SER A 538 62.23 -9.79 -9.55
CA SER A 538 62.47 -8.73 -10.56
C SER A 538 62.54 -9.01 -12.10
N SER A 539 61.49 -8.56 -12.81
CA SER A 539 61.48 -7.71 -14.03
C SER A 539 62.61 -7.74 -15.09
N ALA A 540 62.27 -8.04 -16.36
CA ALA A 540 62.56 -7.18 -17.54
C ALA A 540 61.87 -7.62 -18.87
N LEU A 541 61.41 -6.60 -19.62
CA LEU A 541 61.05 -6.45 -21.06
C LEU A 541 61.22 -7.57 -22.14
N ARG A 542 60.21 -7.58 -23.03
CA ARG A 542 60.21 -7.74 -24.53
C ARG A 542 60.16 -9.14 -25.22
N CYS A 543 59.22 -9.23 -26.19
CA CYS A 543 59.26 -9.93 -27.50
C CYS A 543 59.40 -11.48 -27.53
N ASP A 544 58.84 -12.24 -28.48
CA ASP A 544 57.90 -11.91 -29.59
C ASP A 544 57.24 -13.20 -30.16
N VAL A 545 56.07 -13.07 -30.83
CA VAL A 545 55.59 -13.90 -31.97
C VAL A 545 55.30 -15.42 -31.68
N ALA A 546 54.35 -16.14 -32.32
CA ALA A 546 53.57 -15.93 -33.56
C ALA A 546 52.07 -16.28 -33.43
N ALA A 547 51.30 -15.91 -34.46
CA ALA A 547 49.94 -16.39 -34.74
C ALA A 547 49.77 -16.66 -36.27
N VAL A 548 48.67 -17.32 -36.65
CA VAL A 548 48.25 -17.57 -38.05
C VAL A 548 46.72 -17.34 -38.08
N ASN A 549 46.15 -16.28 -38.67
CA ASN A 549 46.09 -15.81 -40.09
C ASN A 549 45.21 -16.73 -40.98
N LEU A 550 44.34 -16.28 -41.90
CA LEU A 550 43.84 -14.97 -42.43
C LEU A 550 42.47 -15.29 -43.14
N PRO A 551 41.76 -14.44 -43.94
CA PRO A 551 41.85 -12.99 -44.28
C PRO A 551 40.52 -12.23 -43.94
N GLU A 552 40.10 -11.03 -44.42
CA GLU A 552 40.68 -9.67 -44.64
C GLU A 552 39.48 -8.64 -44.77
N SER A 553 39.64 -7.44 -45.36
CA SER A 553 38.57 -6.42 -45.55
C SER A 553 38.79 -5.56 -46.81
N PRO A 554 37.81 -4.71 -47.25
CA PRO A 554 37.94 -3.28 -46.91
C PRO A 554 36.57 -2.56 -46.63
N VAL A 555 36.45 -1.26 -46.98
CA VAL A 555 35.96 -0.20 -46.08
C VAL A 555 35.55 1.10 -46.85
N THR A 556 34.58 1.90 -46.33
CA THR A 556 34.15 3.31 -46.72
C THR A 556 33.53 3.53 -48.13
N HIS A 557 32.68 4.53 -48.46
CA HIS A 557 32.53 5.95 -48.01
C HIS A 557 31.10 6.56 -48.30
N SER A 558 30.73 7.67 -47.62
CA SER A 558 29.81 8.79 -47.99
C SER A 558 28.27 8.65 -48.24
N THR A 559 27.56 9.72 -47.85
CA THR A 559 26.15 10.18 -48.10
C THR A 559 25.90 10.64 -49.57
N PRO A 560 24.67 10.87 -50.12
CA PRO A 560 23.53 11.60 -49.50
C PRO A 560 22.08 11.17 -49.89
N THR A 561 21.21 12.11 -50.32
CA THR A 561 19.74 12.15 -50.11
C THR A 561 18.85 12.13 -51.37
N CYS A 562 17.55 11.84 -51.15
CA CYS A 562 16.35 12.39 -51.83
C CYS A 562 15.73 11.78 -53.13
N THR A 563 14.50 11.28 -52.96
CA THR A 563 13.25 11.54 -53.74
C THR A 563 13.02 11.02 -55.18
N GLN A 564 11.72 10.79 -55.48
CA GLN A 564 11.06 10.56 -56.78
C GLN A 564 11.31 9.17 -57.43
N SER A 565 10.35 8.55 -58.15
CA SER A 565 8.90 8.82 -58.37
C SER A 565 8.11 7.56 -58.81
N SER A 566 6.80 7.74 -59.03
CA SER A 566 5.77 6.95 -59.77
C SER A 566 6.22 5.81 -60.73
N THR A 567 5.41 4.78 -61.06
CA THR A 567 3.98 4.86 -61.47
C THR A 567 3.24 3.48 -61.40
N MET A 568 1.92 3.46 -61.69
CA MET A 568 0.99 2.32 -61.67
C MET A 568 1.10 1.30 -62.83
N GLY A 569 0.55 0.08 -62.61
CA GLY A 569 -0.07 -0.79 -63.64
C GLY A 569 0.67 -2.10 -63.96
N SER A 570 0.03 -3.21 -64.39
CA SER A 570 -1.41 -3.50 -64.60
C SER A 570 -1.70 -5.02 -64.80
N VAL A 571 -2.79 -5.54 -64.17
CA VAL A 571 -3.86 -6.39 -64.78
C VAL A 571 -3.63 -7.89 -65.17
N LEU A 572 -4.64 -8.74 -64.83
CA LEU A 572 -4.96 -10.12 -65.32
C LEU A 572 -4.03 -11.31 -64.87
N ALA A 573 -4.48 -12.58 -64.74
CA ALA A 573 -5.79 -13.20 -65.02
C ALA A 573 -6.23 -14.34 -64.04
N ALA A 574 -7.55 -14.41 -63.84
CA ALA A 574 -8.48 -15.53 -63.58
C ALA A 574 -8.01 -16.99 -63.27
N SER A 575 -8.74 -17.63 -62.34
CA SER A 575 -9.53 -18.86 -62.65
C SER A 575 -10.59 -19.16 -61.57
N SER A 576 -11.62 -19.94 -61.92
CA SER A 576 -12.67 -20.46 -61.02
C SER A 576 -13.31 -21.71 -61.66
N PRO A 577 -13.95 -22.56 -60.86
CA PRO A 577 -15.21 -23.16 -61.31
C PRO A 577 -16.34 -23.06 -60.26
N ALA A 578 -17.57 -23.11 -60.76
CA ALA A 578 -18.82 -23.18 -59.98
C ALA A 578 -19.34 -24.65 -59.97
N SER A 579 -20.48 -25.07 -59.43
CA SER A 579 -21.58 -24.46 -58.65
C SER A 579 -22.50 -25.60 -58.17
N SER A 580 -23.25 -25.44 -57.06
CA SER A 580 -24.50 -26.19 -56.86
C SER A 580 -25.53 -25.44 -56.00
N SER A 581 -26.80 -25.72 -56.26
CA SER A 581 -28.05 -25.19 -55.69
C SER A 581 -29.20 -26.04 -56.28
N PRO A 582 -30.45 -26.11 -55.73
CA PRO A 582 -31.09 -25.09 -54.91
C PRO A 582 -32.00 -25.60 -53.74
N ALA A 583 -32.74 -24.64 -53.15
CA ALA A 583 -34.06 -24.76 -52.52
C ALA A 583 -34.21 -25.43 -51.13
N GLY A 584 -35.01 -24.78 -50.27
CA GLY A 584 -35.38 -25.22 -48.92
C GLY A 584 -35.49 -24.03 -47.96
N GLY A 585 -36.70 -23.62 -47.59
CA GLY A 585 -36.91 -22.44 -46.74
C GLY A 585 -36.82 -22.73 -45.24
N GLY A 586 -36.26 -21.79 -44.47
CA GLY A 586 -36.18 -21.88 -43.00
C GLY A 586 -34.97 -21.16 -42.41
N VAL A 587 -35.01 -19.82 -42.34
CA VAL A 587 -33.97 -19.05 -41.65
C VAL A 587 -34.19 -19.19 -40.13
N PRO A 588 -33.21 -19.67 -39.33
CA PRO A 588 -33.34 -19.69 -37.88
C PRO A 588 -33.30 -18.25 -37.33
N PRO A 589 -34.10 -17.92 -36.29
CA PRO A 589 -34.08 -16.59 -35.70
C PRO A 589 -32.72 -16.28 -35.08
N ALA A 590 -32.34 -14.99 -35.09
CA ALA A 590 -31.06 -14.53 -34.56
C ALA A 590 -30.89 -14.92 -33.07
N PRO A 591 -29.67 -15.31 -32.63
CA PRO A 591 -29.40 -15.56 -31.22
C PRO A 591 -29.64 -14.28 -30.41
N GLY A 592 -30.19 -14.42 -29.20
CA GLY A 592 -30.41 -13.29 -28.30
C GLY A 592 -29.11 -12.60 -27.89
N LEU A 593 -29.20 -11.33 -27.48
CA LEU A 593 -28.05 -10.56 -26.97
C LEU A 593 -27.63 -11.06 -25.58
N GLY A 594 -27.02 -12.25 -25.53
CA GLY A 594 -26.22 -12.70 -24.41
C GLY A 594 -24.89 -11.95 -24.36
N SER A 595 -24.40 -11.67 -23.16
CA SER A 595 -23.08 -11.08 -22.93
C SER A 595 -21.97 -11.91 -23.58
N ILE A 596 -21.10 -11.29 -24.38
CA ILE A 596 -20.01 -11.95 -25.10
C ILE A 596 -19.11 -12.73 -24.12
N PRO A 597 -18.98 -14.07 -24.25
CA PRO A 597 -18.12 -14.86 -23.38
C PRO A 597 -16.64 -14.50 -23.58
N GLY A 598 -16.01 -13.94 -22.54
CA GLY A 598 -14.57 -13.65 -22.53
C GLY A 598 -14.16 -12.40 -21.76
N PHE A 599 -15.02 -11.39 -21.70
CA PHE A 599 -14.72 -10.10 -21.06
C PHE A 599 -14.96 -10.12 -19.54
N ALA A 600 -13.96 -10.61 -18.80
CA ALA A 600 -13.77 -10.21 -17.41
C ALA A 600 -12.81 -9.00 -17.37
N MET A 601 -13.24 -7.89 -16.76
CA MET A 601 -12.32 -6.82 -16.37
C MET A 601 -11.25 -7.38 -15.42
N PRO A 602 -9.97 -6.96 -15.51
CA PRO A 602 -9.03 -7.14 -14.42
C PRO A 602 -9.62 -6.60 -13.12
N SER A 603 -9.51 -7.33 -12.02
CA SER A 603 -10.23 -7.04 -10.77
C SER A 603 -9.69 -5.81 -10.02
N LEU A 604 -9.98 -4.61 -10.55
CA LEU A 604 -9.77 -3.32 -9.89
C LEU A 604 -10.93 -2.95 -8.93
N VAL A 605 -12.05 -3.67 -9.02
CA VAL A 605 -13.10 -3.64 -7.99
C VAL A 605 -12.58 -4.39 -6.76
N THR A 606 -11.87 -3.65 -5.89
CA THR A 606 -11.86 -3.97 -4.46
C THR A 606 -13.32 -4.03 -4.02
N PRO A 607 -13.76 -5.01 -3.20
CA PRO A 607 -15.13 -5.02 -2.71
C PRO A 607 -15.39 -3.71 -1.98
N ALA A 608 -16.23 -2.87 -2.56
CA ALA A 608 -16.70 -1.66 -1.92
C ALA A 608 -17.52 -2.10 -0.70
N SER A 609 -16.88 -2.09 0.47
CA SER A 609 -17.58 -1.79 1.70
C SER A 609 -18.22 -0.41 1.48
N GLN A 610 -19.48 -0.41 1.06
CA GLN A 610 -20.33 0.77 1.21
C GLN A 610 -20.17 1.19 2.68
N PRO A 611 -19.66 2.40 2.97
CA PRO A 611 -19.57 2.82 4.36
C PRO A 611 -20.97 2.72 4.95
N ALA A 612 -21.09 2.06 6.12
CA ALA A 612 -22.36 1.97 6.82
C ALA A 612 -22.94 3.39 6.93
N ALA A 613 -24.17 3.58 6.44
CA ALA A 613 -24.64 4.88 6.02
C ALA A 613 -24.53 5.92 7.16
N ALA A 614 -23.70 6.94 6.94
CA ALA A 614 -23.84 8.18 7.69
C ALA A 614 -25.19 8.78 7.29
N GLU A 615 -26.01 9.11 8.28
CA GLU A 615 -27.42 9.46 8.09
C GLU A 615 -27.59 10.85 7.44
N ASP A 616 -27.54 10.91 6.11
CA ASP A 616 -27.98 12.08 5.35
C ASP A 616 -29.50 11.95 5.10
N ALA A 617 -30.28 12.44 6.06
CA ALA A 617 -31.68 12.08 6.26
C ALA A 617 -32.65 12.67 5.22
N GLY A 618 -32.74 12.05 4.03
CA GLY A 618 -33.81 12.34 3.07
C GLY A 618 -33.75 11.62 1.72
N ASN A 619 -32.57 11.24 1.23
CA ASN A 619 -32.41 10.75 -0.14
C ASN A 619 -32.43 9.21 -0.26
N LEU A 620 -33.16 8.70 -1.26
CA LEU A 620 -33.14 7.27 -1.61
C LEU A 620 -31.85 6.91 -2.37
N PRO A 621 -31.26 5.71 -2.14
CA PRO A 621 -30.02 5.30 -2.80
C PRO A 621 -30.27 4.94 -4.28
N ASN A 622 -29.36 5.35 -5.17
CA ASN A 622 -29.40 4.97 -6.59
C ASN A 622 -29.36 3.43 -6.75
N PRO A 623 -30.25 2.82 -7.56
CA PRO A 623 -30.32 1.37 -7.71
C PRO A 623 -29.18 0.75 -8.55
N GLY A 624 -28.42 1.54 -9.31
CA GLY A 624 -27.47 1.06 -10.32
C GLY A 624 -28.13 0.77 -11.67
N THR A 625 -27.41 0.10 -12.58
CA THR A 625 -27.94 -0.25 -13.91
C THR A 625 -28.76 -1.53 -13.93
N TYR A 626 -29.51 -1.72 -15.02
CA TYR A 626 -30.23 -2.95 -15.35
C TYR A 626 -29.30 -4.17 -15.39
N GLU A 627 -28.12 -4.06 -16.01
CA GLU A 627 -27.09 -5.10 -16.02
C GLU A 627 -26.55 -5.41 -14.60
N GLU A 628 -26.31 -4.38 -13.79
CA GLU A 628 -25.76 -4.51 -12.44
C GLU A 628 -26.69 -5.32 -11.51
N CYS A 629 -28.00 -5.27 -11.75
CA CYS A 629 -29.00 -5.97 -10.95
C CYS A 629 -28.87 -7.49 -11.00
N HIS A 630 -28.54 -8.09 -12.15
CA HIS A 630 -28.32 -9.54 -12.27
C HIS A 630 -26.86 -9.95 -12.05
N ARG A 631 -25.91 -9.01 -12.18
CA ARG A 631 -24.46 -9.28 -12.14
C ARG A 631 -24.01 -10.06 -10.89
N ARG A 632 -24.47 -9.66 -9.69
CA ARG A 632 -24.12 -10.34 -8.42
C ARG A 632 -24.52 -11.82 -8.41
N CYS A 633 -25.64 -12.18 -9.05
CA CYS A 633 -26.03 -13.58 -9.14
C CYS A 633 -25.13 -14.34 -10.13
N LYS A 634 -24.92 -13.78 -11.33
CA LYS A 634 -24.07 -14.39 -12.38
C LYS A 634 -22.61 -14.58 -11.94
N GLU A 635 -22.07 -13.71 -11.10
CA GLU A 635 -20.72 -13.84 -10.53
C GLU A 635 -20.53 -15.06 -9.61
N VAL A 636 -21.59 -15.65 -9.06
CA VAL A 636 -21.52 -16.87 -8.22
C VAL A 636 -21.28 -18.14 -9.06
N PHE A 637 -21.74 -18.15 -10.32
CA PHE A 637 -21.69 -19.34 -11.16
C PHE A 637 -20.26 -19.63 -11.68
N PRO A 638 -19.90 -20.92 -11.89
CA PRO A 638 -18.64 -21.29 -12.52
C PRO A 638 -18.67 -20.93 -14.02
N MET A 639 -17.65 -20.23 -14.50
CA MET A 639 -17.47 -20.00 -15.94
C MET A 639 -17.14 -21.33 -16.64
N GLN A 640 -17.79 -21.61 -17.77
CA GLN A 640 -17.52 -22.80 -18.58
C GLN A 640 -16.13 -22.71 -19.22
N MET A 641 -15.35 -23.79 -19.09
CA MET A 641 -13.97 -23.88 -19.62
C MET A 641 -13.77 -25.21 -20.34
N GLU A 642 -13.07 -25.18 -21.47
CA GLU A 642 -12.81 -26.35 -22.32
C GLU A 642 -11.37 -26.22 -22.88
N GLY A 643 -10.59 -27.30 -22.79
CA GLY A 643 -9.19 -27.30 -23.23
C GLY A 643 -8.22 -26.60 -22.26
N VAL A 644 -7.12 -26.05 -22.77
CA VAL A 644 -6.10 -25.34 -21.97
C VAL A 644 -6.07 -23.85 -22.33
N ARG A 645 -6.32 -22.97 -21.35
CA ARG A 645 -6.27 -21.51 -21.52
C ARG A 645 -5.12 -20.90 -20.71
N LEU A 646 -4.04 -20.53 -21.37
CA LEU A 646 -2.97 -19.72 -20.79
C LEU A 646 -3.31 -18.23 -20.96
N VAL A 647 -3.19 -17.44 -19.89
CA VAL A 647 -3.41 -15.99 -19.87
C VAL A 647 -2.17 -15.34 -19.27
N VAL A 648 -1.53 -14.41 -19.97
CA VAL A 648 -0.35 -13.68 -19.49
C VAL A 648 -0.62 -12.19 -19.51
N ASN A 649 -0.89 -11.62 -18.33
CA ASN A 649 -1.08 -10.20 -18.13
C ASN A 649 0.26 -9.51 -17.85
N LYS A 650 0.47 -8.34 -18.44
CA LYS A 650 1.68 -7.53 -18.25
C LYS A 650 1.33 -6.04 -18.28
N GLY A 651 1.54 -5.35 -17.16
CA GLY A 651 1.59 -3.89 -17.14
C GLY A 651 2.81 -3.39 -17.91
N LEU A 652 2.62 -2.55 -18.93
CA LEU A 652 3.70 -1.80 -19.58
C LEU A 652 3.86 -0.41 -18.98
N SER A 653 2.78 0.16 -18.44
CA SER A 653 2.80 1.35 -17.58
C SER A 653 1.57 1.36 -16.65
N ASN A 654 1.51 2.33 -15.73
CA ASN A 654 0.34 2.55 -14.87
C ASN A 654 -0.96 2.80 -15.68
N HIS A 655 -0.84 3.23 -16.94
CA HIS A 655 -1.97 3.55 -17.83
C HIS A 655 -2.16 2.53 -18.95
N PHE A 656 -1.29 1.51 -19.09
CA PHE A 656 -1.35 0.57 -20.22
C PHE A 656 -0.99 -0.86 -19.79
N GLN A 657 -1.96 -1.76 -19.91
CA GLN A 657 -1.85 -3.18 -19.62
C GLN A 657 -2.08 -4.00 -20.89
N VAL A 658 -1.34 -5.10 -21.02
CA VAL A 658 -1.43 -6.05 -22.13
C VAL A 658 -1.76 -7.44 -21.60
N ASN A 659 -2.58 -8.19 -22.32
CA ASN A 659 -2.95 -9.57 -22.03
C ASN A 659 -2.70 -10.42 -23.28
N HIS A 660 -1.91 -11.48 -23.14
CA HIS A 660 -1.77 -12.53 -24.14
C HIS A 660 -2.58 -13.75 -23.70
N THR A 661 -3.68 -14.05 -24.38
CA THR A 661 -4.48 -15.25 -24.13
C THR A 661 -4.25 -16.28 -25.23
N VAL A 662 -3.79 -17.48 -24.86
CA VAL A 662 -3.67 -18.65 -25.74
C VAL A 662 -4.69 -19.69 -25.29
N THR A 663 -5.56 -20.10 -26.19
CA THR A 663 -6.55 -21.16 -25.96
C THR A 663 -6.24 -22.34 -26.87
N LEU A 664 -6.00 -23.51 -26.28
CA LEU A 664 -5.79 -24.78 -26.96
C LEU A 664 -7.00 -25.68 -26.71
N SER A 665 -7.67 -26.15 -27.76
CA SER A 665 -8.82 -27.07 -27.64
C SER A 665 -8.70 -28.23 -28.62
N THR A 666 -9.27 -29.37 -28.24
CA THR A 666 -9.37 -30.59 -29.05
C THR A 666 -10.70 -30.70 -29.81
N LEU A 667 -11.68 -29.85 -29.49
CA LEU A 667 -13.03 -29.85 -30.08
C LEU A 667 -13.41 -28.50 -30.72
N ALA A 668 -12.59 -27.47 -30.53
CA ALA A 668 -12.75 -26.14 -31.13
C ALA A 668 -11.39 -25.65 -31.64
N GLU A 669 -11.39 -24.64 -32.50
CA GLU A 669 -10.15 -24.07 -33.04
C GLU A 669 -9.26 -23.51 -31.92
N SER A 670 -7.98 -23.87 -31.97
CA SER A 670 -6.97 -23.34 -31.05
C SER A 670 -6.54 -21.95 -31.53
N GLY A 671 -6.61 -20.96 -30.65
CA GLY A 671 -6.52 -19.55 -31.01
C GLY A 671 -5.64 -18.73 -30.07
N TYR A 672 -5.05 -17.68 -30.62
CA TYR A 672 -4.32 -16.65 -29.88
C TYR A 672 -5.09 -15.34 -29.91
N ARG A 673 -5.08 -14.62 -28.79
CA ARG A 673 -5.71 -13.32 -28.62
C ARG A 673 -4.79 -12.33 -27.91
N PHE A 674 -4.77 -11.12 -28.43
CA PHE A 674 -4.00 -9.99 -27.92
C PHE A 674 -4.95 -8.91 -27.39
N GLY A 675 -5.05 -8.85 -26.06
CA GLY A 675 -5.74 -7.81 -25.33
C GLY A 675 -4.82 -6.63 -25.01
N ALA A 676 -5.29 -5.41 -25.24
CA ALA A 676 -4.69 -4.18 -24.77
C ALA A 676 -5.73 -3.36 -23.99
N THR A 677 -5.34 -2.82 -22.84
CA THR A 677 -6.19 -1.97 -22.00
C THR A 677 -5.45 -0.70 -21.64
N TYR A 678 -5.95 0.44 -22.14
CA TYR A 678 -5.53 1.77 -21.72
C TYR A 678 -6.50 2.32 -20.67
N VAL A 679 -5.96 2.92 -19.61
CA VAL A 679 -6.72 3.56 -18.53
C VAL A 679 -6.24 5.00 -18.40
N GLY A 680 -7.11 5.95 -18.73
CA GLY A 680 -6.83 7.38 -18.74
C GLY A 680 -6.56 7.99 -17.36
N SER A 681 -6.08 9.23 -17.35
CA SER A 681 -5.69 9.96 -16.14
C SER A 681 -6.82 10.76 -15.48
N LYS A 682 -8.00 10.88 -16.10
CA LYS A 682 -9.14 11.65 -15.56
C LYS A 682 -9.89 10.80 -14.52
N GLN A 683 -9.42 10.84 -13.28
CA GLN A 683 -10.18 10.35 -12.13
C GLN A 683 -11.41 11.25 -11.88
N ILE A 684 -12.58 10.64 -11.79
CA ILE A 684 -13.86 11.31 -11.50
C ILE A 684 -14.52 10.72 -10.24
N GLY A 685 -14.18 9.47 -9.89
CA GLY A 685 -14.50 8.84 -8.62
C GLY A 685 -13.25 8.29 -7.91
N PRO A 686 -13.35 7.89 -6.63
CA PRO A 686 -12.21 7.52 -5.79
C PRO A 686 -11.46 6.24 -6.23
N ALA A 687 -12.04 5.45 -7.15
CA ALA A 687 -11.43 4.25 -7.72
C ALA A 687 -11.59 4.14 -9.25
N GLU A 688 -12.14 5.17 -9.92
CA GLU A 688 -12.50 5.11 -11.34
C GLU A 688 -11.85 6.24 -12.15
N SER A 689 -11.17 5.85 -13.23
CA SER A 689 -10.33 6.72 -14.06
C SER A 689 -10.59 6.48 -15.54
N PHE A 690 -10.95 7.54 -16.26
CA PHE A 690 -11.46 7.49 -17.64
C PHE A 690 -10.60 8.32 -18.62
N PRO A 691 -10.73 8.11 -19.95
CA PRO A 691 -11.40 6.98 -20.60
C PRO A 691 -10.71 5.64 -20.30
N VAL A 692 -11.48 4.56 -20.30
CA VAL A 692 -10.96 3.20 -20.36
C VAL A 692 -11.15 2.70 -21.79
N ILE A 693 -10.08 2.28 -22.45
CA ILE A 693 -10.09 1.74 -23.81
C ILE A 693 -9.59 0.30 -23.74
N VAL A 694 -10.44 -0.66 -24.11
CA VAL A 694 -10.10 -2.09 -24.15
C VAL A 694 -10.23 -2.59 -25.58
N GLY A 695 -9.18 -3.19 -26.13
CA GLY A 695 -9.22 -3.88 -27.41
C GLY A 695 -8.74 -5.32 -27.27
N ASP A 696 -9.45 -6.28 -27.85
CA ASP A 696 -9.04 -7.69 -27.96
C ASP A 696 -9.05 -8.12 -29.43
N MET A 697 -7.90 -8.53 -29.95
CA MET A 697 -7.71 -8.93 -31.35
C MET A 697 -7.28 -10.40 -31.44
N ASP A 698 -7.96 -11.17 -32.28
CA ASP A 698 -7.61 -12.57 -32.52
C ASP A 698 -6.62 -12.79 -33.68
N ASN A 699 -6.18 -14.03 -33.86
CA ASN A 699 -5.29 -14.47 -34.92
C ASN A 699 -5.88 -14.39 -36.34
N THR A 700 -7.17 -14.06 -36.50
CA THR A 700 -7.80 -13.81 -37.81
C THR A 700 -7.83 -12.32 -38.20
N GLY A 701 -7.35 -11.44 -37.30
CA GLY A 701 -7.45 -9.99 -37.49
C GLY A 701 -8.86 -9.43 -37.21
N SER A 702 -9.66 -10.16 -36.42
CA SER A 702 -10.95 -9.69 -35.93
C SER A 702 -10.74 -8.95 -34.60
N LEU A 703 -11.19 -7.69 -34.50
CA LEU A 703 -10.99 -6.81 -33.36
C LEU A 703 -12.31 -6.53 -32.64
N ASN A 704 -12.32 -6.72 -31.33
CA ASN A 704 -13.39 -6.30 -30.43
C ASN A 704 -12.86 -5.14 -29.57
N SER A 705 -13.33 -3.91 -29.80
CA SER A 705 -12.88 -2.70 -29.11
C SER A 705 -14.01 -2.06 -28.32
N GLN A 706 -13.72 -1.52 -27.13
CA GLN A 706 -14.64 -0.79 -26.28
C GLN A 706 -13.98 0.45 -25.70
N VAL A 707 -14.62 1.62 -25.86
CA VAL A 707 -14.22 2.91 -25.28
C VAL A 707 -15.27 3.33 -24.27
N ILE A 708 -14.92 3.33 -22.99
CA ILE A 708 -15.79 3.78 -21.89
C ILE A 708 -15.29 5.15 -21.42
N HIS A 709 -16.15 6.17 -21.42
CA HIS A 709 -15.78 7.52 -20.99
C HIS A 709 -16.87 8.14 -20.10
N GLN A 710 -16.50 8.56 -18.89
CA GLN A 710 -17.38 9.35 -18.04
C GLN A 710 -17.26 10.84 -18.40
N LEU A 711 -18.33 11.38 -19.01
CA LEU A 711 -18.41 12.76 -19.49
C LEU A 711 -18.56 13.72 -18.29
N THR A 712 -19.54 13.45 -17.43
CA THR A 712 -19.82 14.19 -16.18
C THR A 712 -19.97 13.21 -15.02
N THR A 713 -20.10 13.70 -13.78
CA THR A 713 -20.35 12.83 -12.61
C THR A 713 -21.57 11.94 -12.77
N ALA A 714 -22.62 12.41 -13.45
CA ALA A 714 -23.84 11.64 -13.73
C ALA A 714 -23.83 10.90 -15.08
N LEU A 715 -23.12 11.40 -16.11
CA LEU A 715 -23.24 10.92 -17.49
C LEU A 715 -22.01 10.12 -17.94
N ARG A 716 -22.24 8.87 -18.35
CA ARG A 716 -21.25 7.91 -18.85
C ARG A 716 -21.62 7.44 -20.25
N THR A 717 -20.63 7.24 -21.10
CA THR A 717 -20.78 6.61 -22.41
C THR A 717 -19.90 5.38 -22.55
N LYS A 718 -20.36 4.41 -23.35
CA LYS A 718 -19.59 3.24 -23.77
C LYS A 718 -19.84 3.01 -25.27
N ILE A 719 -18.79 3.05 -26.07
CA ILE A 719 -18.83 2.76 -27.51
C ILE A 719 -18.11 1.43 -27.73
N ALA A 720 -18.81 0.44 -28.28
CA ALA A 720 -18.22 -0.83 -28.70
C ALA A 720 -18.17 -0.91 -30.23
N ILE A 721 -17.08 -1.46 -30.77
CA ILE A 721 -16.83 -1.64 -32.20
C ILE A 721 -16.31 -3.06 -32.42
N GLN A 722 -16.89 -3.76 -33.40
CA GLN A 722 -16.49 -5.10 -33.78
C GLN A 722 -16.15 -5.16 -35.28
N THR A 723 -14.95 -5.66 -35.58
CA THR A 723 -14.53 -6.06 -36.93
C THR A 723 -14.33 -7.56 -36.99
N GLN A 724 -14.55 -8.16 -38.16
CA GLN A 724 -14.17 -9.53 -38.47
C GLN A 724 -13.36 -9.54 -39.76
N GLN A 725 -12.17 -10.15 -39.74
CA GLN A 725 -11.28 -10.24 -40.90
C GLN A 725 -11.13 -8.88 -41.64
N GLN A 726 -10.79 -7.82 -40.89
CA GLN A 726 -10.69 -6.42 -41.35
C GLN A 726 -12.00 -5.74 -41.80
N LYS A 727 -13.12 -6.46 -42.00
CA LYS A 727 -14.42 -5.88 -42.30
C LYS A 727 -15.10 -5.36 -41.03
N PHE A 728 -15.69 -4.17 -41.08
CA PHE A 728 -16.55 -3.65 -40.01
C PHE A 728 -17.88 -4.42 -39.97
N VAL A 729 -18.28 -4.93 -38.80
CA VAL A 729 -19.43 -5.85 -38.66
C VAL A 729 -20.53 -5.27 -37.78
N ASN A 730 -20.19 -4.64 -36.66
CA ASN A 730 -21.15 -4.13 -35.70
C ASN A 730 -20.55 -2.96 -34.89
N TRP A 731 -21.39 -2.03 -34.48
CA TRP A 731 -21.07 -1.04 -33.45
C TRP A 731 -22.26 -0.78 -32.54
N GLN A 732 -21.95 -0.42 -31.29
CA GLN A 732 -22.94 -0.14 -30.26
C GLN A 732 -22.53 1.11 -29.50
N CYS A 733 -23.49 1.97 -29.18
CA CYS A 733 -23.29 3.17 -28.37
C CYS A 733 -24.27 3.15 -27.20
N ASP A 734 -23.74 3.04 -25.98
CA ASP A 734 -24.47 3.11 -24.73
C ASP A 734 -24.29 4.51 -24.12
N LEU A 735 -25.40 5.14 -23.74
CA LEU A 735 -25.47 6.41 -23.01
C LEU A 735 -26.18 6.16 -21.68
N GLU A 736 -25.49 6.39 -20.57
CA GLU A 736 -25.93 6.06 -19.21
C GLU A 736 -25.97 7.33 -18.35
N TYR A 737 -27.10 7.58 -17.68
CA TYR A 737 -27.31 8.71 -16.77
C TYR A 737 -27.71 8.20 -15.37
N ARG A 738 -26.85 8.45 -14.39
CA ARG A 738 -27.09 8.15 -12.96
C ARG A 738 -27.56 9.43 -12.23
N GLY A 739 -28.83 9.44 -11.81
CA GLY A 739 -29.39 10.43 -10.89
C GLY A 739 -29.08 10.10 -9.42
N VAL A 740 -29.82 10.72 -8.50
CA VAL A 740 -29.68 10.45 -7.05
C VAL A 740 -30.38 9.13 -6.68
N ASP A 741 -31.63 8.98 -7.11
CA ASP A 741 -32.56 7.89 -6.80
C ASP A 741 -32.90 7.01 -8.02
N PHE A 742 -32.57 7.43 -9.24
CA PHE A 742 -32.83 6.70 -10.48
C PHE A 742 -31.60 6.58 -11.38
N THR A 743 -31.60 5.58 -12.26
CA THR A 743 -30.66 5.44 -13.37
C THR A 743 -31.43 5.16 -14.66
N SER A 744 -31.02 5.80 -15.75
CA SER A 744 -31.53 5.54 -17.10
C SER A 744 -30.39 5.27 -18.06
N ALA A 745 -30.61 4.37 -19.01
CA ALA A 745 -29.64 4.06 -20.06
C ALA A 745 -30.33 3.94 -21.42
N VAL A 746 -29.64 4.33 -22.49
CA VAL A 746 -30.07 4.17 -23.87
C VAL A 746 -28.92 3.57 -24.67
N THR A 747 -29.16 2.41 -25.25
CA THR A 747 -28.21 1.65 -26.08
C THR A 747 -28.72 1.63 -27.52
N VAL A 748 -27.89 2.11 -28.45
CA VAL A 748 -28.12 2.02 -29.89
C VAL A 748 -27.16 0.97 -30.46
N GLY A 749 -27.71 -0.11 -31.02
CA GLY A 749 -26.96 -1.24 -31.56
C GLY A 749 -27.14 -1.38 -33.08
N ASN A 750 -26.03 -1.48 -33.81
CA ASN A 750 -25.93 -1.61 -35.26
C ASN A 750 -26.87 -0.72 -36.10
N PRO A 751 -26.92 0.60 -35.89
CA PRO A 751 -27.77 1.48 -36.69
C PRO A 751 -27.17 1.67 -38.11
N ASP A 752 -27.97 1.35 -39.12
CA ASP A 752 -27.74 1.64 -40.53
C ASP A 752 -28.79 2.65 -41.02
N ILE A 753 -28.34 3.87 -41.27
CA ILE A 753 -29.15 5.01 -41.70
C ILE A 753 -29.61 4.86 -43.16
N LEU A 754 -28.90 4.08 -43.98
CA LEU A 754 -29.24 3.86 -45.39
C LEU A 754 -30.22 2.71 -45.58
N ALA A 755 -30.08 1.64 -44.79
CA ALA A 755 -31.01 0.50 -44.79
C ALA A 755 -32.23 0.69 -43.88
N GLY A 756 -32.28 1.77 -43.07
CA GLY A 756 -33.37 2.01 -42.12
C GLY A 756 -33.47 0.93 -41.04
N SER A 757 -32.33 0.44 -40.54
CA SER A 757 -32.28 -0.70 -39.62
C SER A 757 -31.43 -0.43 -38.38
N GLY A 758 -31.75 -1.11 -37.29
CA GLY A 758 -31.02 -0.97 -36.03
C GLY A 758 -31.80 -1.51 -34.83
N ILE A 759 -31.16 -1.48 -33.67
CA ILE A 759 -31.75 -1.85 -32.37
C ILE A 759 -31.60 -0.67 -31.41
N LEU A 760 -32.67 -0.31 -30.72
CA LEU A 760 -32.70 0.68 -29.66
C LEU A 760 -33.20 -0.01 -28.38
N VAL A 761 -32.37 -0.01 -27.33
CA VAL A 761 -32.75 -0.49 -26.00
C VAL A 761 -32.74 0.69 -25.04
N ALA A 762 -33.85 0.91 -24.34
CA ALA A 762 -33.98 1.96 -23.32
C ALA A 762 -34.33 1.33 -21.97
N HIS A 763 -33.58 1.69 -20.94
CA HIS A 763 -33.76 1.26 -19.55
C HIS A 763 -34.07 2.45 -18.66
N TYR A 764 -34.97 2.25 -17.70
CA TYR A 764 -35.22 3.19 -16.60
C TYR A 764 -35.47 2.40 -15.31
N LEU A 765 -34.75 2.72 -14.24
CA LEU A 765 -34.85 2.05 -12.94
C LEU A 765 -34.78 3.09 -11.81
N GLN A 766 -35.78 3.12 -10.93
CA GLN A 766 -35.88 4.08 -9.83
C GLN A 766 -36.10 3.37 -8.49
N SER A 767 -35.39 3.83 -7.46
CA SER A 767 -35.64 3.41 -6.07
C SER A 767 -36.93 4.04 -5.55
N ILE A 768 -37.87 3.20 -5.10
CA ILE A 768 -39.14 3.62 -4.49
C ILE A 768 -39.03 3.59 -2.96
N THR A 769 -38.20 2.69 -2.43
CA THR A 769 -37.82 2.62 -1.01
C THR A 769 -36.33 2.25 -0.91
N PRO A 770 -35.68 2.34 0.26
CA PRO A 770 -34.28 1.93 0.41
C PRO A 770 -33.99 0.46 0.04
N ALA A 771 -35.01 -0.40 0.06
CA ALA A 771 -34.91 -1.82 -0.29
C ALA A 771 -35.47 -2.16 -1.69
N LEU A 772 -36.45 -1.41 -2.21
CA LEU A 772 -37.17 -1.72 -3.45
C LEU A 772 -36.94 -0.67 -4.53
N ALA A 773 -36.44 -1.11 -5.68
CA ALA A 773 -36.41 -0.35 -6.93
C ALA A 773 -37.28 -1.04 -8.00
N LEU A 774 -38.04 -0.25 -8.75
CA LEU A 774 -38.84 -0.71 -9.89
C LEU A 774 -38.44 0.05 -11.16
N GLY A 775 -38.65 -0.58 -12.31
CA GLY A 775 -38.22 -0.04 -13.59
C GLY A 775 -38.81 -0.77 -14.79
N GLY A 776 -38.32 -0.41 -15.96
CA GLY A 776 -38.72 -1.02 -17.22
C GLY A 776 -37.61 -0.99 -18.27
N GLU A 777 -37.76 -1.90 -19.23
CA GLU A 777 -36.94 -2.05 -20.41
C GLU A 777 -37.85 -1.99 -21.65
N LEU A 778 -37.44 -1.20 -22.64
CA LEU A 778 -38.03 -1.14 -23.97
C LEU A 778 -36.95 -1.55 -24.99
N VAL A 779 -37.16 -2.66 -25.67
CA VAL A 779 -36.35 -3.10 -26.80
C VAL A 779 -37.15 -2.84 -28.07
N TYR A 780 -36.76 -1.84 -28.85
CA TYR A 780 -37.24 -1.60 -30.21
C TYR A 780 -36.21 -2.12 -31.21
N HIS A 781 -36.67 -2.81 -32.24
CA HIS A 781 -35.81 -3.25 -33.35
C HIS A 781 -36.53 -3.05 -34.67
N GLN A 782 -35.77 -2.63 -35.67
CA GLN A 782 -36.24 -2.39 -37.03
C GLN A 782 -35.22 -2.98 -38.01
N ARG A 783 -35.73 -3.74 -38.98
CA ARG A 783 -34.97 -4.42 -40.03
C ARG A 783 -35.79 -4.36 -41.33
N PRO A 784 -35.18 -4.53 -42.51
CA PRO A 784 -35.93 -4.57 -43.76
C PRO A 784 -36.97 -5.70 -43.78
N GLY A 785 -38.24 -5.35 -43.57
CA GLY A 785 -39.37 -6.29 -43.49
C GLY A 785 -39.72 -6.86 -42.11
N GLU A 786 -39.02 -6.47 -41.04
CA GLU A 786 -39.30 -6.91 -39.65
C GLU A 786 -39.16 -5.73 -38.68
N GLU A 787 -40.25 -5.35 -38.00
CA GLU A 787 -40.26 -4.31 -36.97
C GLU A 787 -40.98 -4.82 -35.72
N GLY A 788 -40.50 -4.45 -34.53
CA GLY A 788 -41.23 -4.73 -33.30
C GLY A 788 -40.65 -4.08 -32.06
N ALA A 789 -41.53 -3.82 -31.10
CA ALA A 789 -41.19 -3.41 -29.75
C ALA A 789 -41.49 -4.54 -28.75
N VAL A 790 -40.60 -4.74 -27.78
CA VAL A 790 -40.81 -5.59 -26.60
C VAL A 790 -40.63 -4.73 -25.37
N THR A 791 -41.61 -4.75 -24.47
CA THR A 791 -41.51 -4.14 -23.15
C THR A 791 -41.41 -5.21 -22.06
N SER A 792 -40.57 -4.91 -21.06
CA SER A 792 -40.39 -5.71 -19.85
C SER A 792 -40.46 -4.79 -18.63
N LEU A 793 -41.10 -5.25 -17.57
CA LEU A 793 -41.05 -4.62 -16.24
C LEU A 793 -39.95 -5.28 -15.42
N MET A 794 -39.24 -4.49 -14.61
CA MET A 794 -38.22 -4.97 -13.67
C MET A 794 -38.57 -4.55 -12.24
N GLY A 795 -38.39 -5.48 -11.30
CA GLY A 795 -38.27 -5.18 -9.88
C GLY A 795 -36.97 -5.72 -9.31
N ARG A 796 -36.35 -4.96 -8.40
CA ARG A 796 -35.22 -5.38 -7.58
C ARG A 796 -35.51 -5.10 -6.11
N TYR A 797 -35.36 -6.12 -5.29
CA TYR A 797 -35.41 -6.06 -3.83
C TYR A 797 -34.01 -6.34 -3.26
N THR A 798 -33.51 -5.45 -2.42
CA THR A 798 -32.18 -5.52 -1.76
C THR A 798 -32.41 -5.55 -0.25
N GLY A 799 -31.99 -6.64 0.40
CA GLY A 799 -31.88 -6.75 1.86
C GLY A 799 -30.40 -6.92 2.28
N ASP A 800 -30.15 -6.94 3.59
CA ASP A 800 -28.79 -6.87 4.17
C ASP A 800 -27.79 -7.87 3.56
N ASN A 801 -28.24 -9.12 3.36
CA ASN A 801 -27.43 -10.23 2.86
C ASN A 801 -27.97 -10.88 1.58
N TYR A 802 -29.00 -10.29 0.94
CA TYR A 802 -29.61 -10.88 -0.26
C TYR A 802 -30.11 -9.84 -1.27
N VAL A 803 -30.12 -10.23 -2.54
CA VAL A 803 -30.68 -9.44 -3.65
C VAL A 803 -31.58 -10.34 -4.48
N ALA A 804 -32.86 -9.99 -4.57
CA ALA A 804 -33.82 -10.63 -5.46
C ALA A 804 -34.14 -9.69 -6.62
N THR A 805 -34.18 -10.19 -7.85
CA THR A 805 -34.60 -9.42 -9.02
C THR A 805 -35.53 -10.25 -9.89
N LEU A 806 -36.44 -9.55 -10.57
CA LEU A 806 -37.44 -10.14 -11.44
C LEU A 806 -37.69 -9.20 -12.61
N THR A 807 -37.37 -9.66 -13.82
CA THR A 807 -37.76 -9.05 -15.10
C THR A 807 -38.87 -9.90 -15.71
N VAL A 808 -39.98 -9.29 -16.14
CA VAL A 808 -41.09 -9.96 -16.83
C VAL A 808 -41.58 -9.10 -17.98
N GLY A 809 -41.67 -9.68 -19.18
CA GLY A 809 -42.15 -9.01 -20.39
C GLY A 809 -42.71 -9.98 -21.41
N GLY A 810 -43.14 -9.47 -22.58
CA GLY A 810 -43.75 -10.29 -23.63
C GLY A 810 -42.85 -11.41 -24.18
N ALA A 811 -41.53 -11.26 -24.06
CA ALA A 811 -40.53 -12.23 -24.51
C ALA A 811 -40.15 -13.31 -23.47
N GLY A 812 -40.54 -13.15 -22.19
CA GLY A 812 -40.11 -14.06 -21.14
C GLY A 812 -40.15 -13.50 -19.72
N ALA A 813 -39.69 -14.32 -18.79
CA ALA A 813 -39.43 -13.95 -17.41
C ALA A 813 -38.01 -14.38 -17.01
N HIS A 814 -37.27 -13.49 -16.37
CA HIS A 814 -35.91 -13.73 -15.88
C HIS A 814 -35.83 -13.28 -14.42
N ALA A 815 -35.62 -14.22 -13.50
CA ALA A 815 -35.55 -13.97 -12.07
C ALA A 815 -34.20 -14.44 -11.52
N THR A 816 -33.56 -13.62 -10.67
CA THR A 816 -32.33 -14.03 -9.99
C THR A 816 -32.38 -13.74 -8.51
N TYR A 817 -31.90 -14.67 -7.69
CA TYR A 817 -31.79 -14.55 -6.24
C TYR A 817 -30.36 -14.82 -5.80
N TYR A 818 -29.68 -13.78 -5.34
CA TYR A 818 -28.36 -13.84 -4.72
C TYR A 818 -28.49 -13.80 -3.20
N HIS A 819 -27.74 -14.65 -2.49
CA HIS A 819 -27.70 -14.67 -1.02
C HIS A 819 -26.30 -14.96 -0.48
N ARG A 820 -25.78 -14.11 0.40
CA ARG A 820 -24.52 -14.30 1.13
C ARG A 820 -24.83 -14.93 2.48
N ALA A 821 -24.74 -16.26 2.54
CA ALA A 821 -25.00 -17.02 3.76
C ALA A 821 -23.91 -16.82 4.83
N ASN A 822 -22.66 -16.58 4.41
CA ASN A 822 -21.52 -16.27 5.27
C ASN A 822 -20.42 -15.58 4.43
N ASP A 823 -19.36 -15.08 5.06
CA ASP A 823 -18.18 -14.52 4.37
C ASP A 823 -17.50 -15.51 3.42
N GLN A 824 -17.65 -16.82 3.69
CA GLN A 824 -17.08 -17.90 2.88
C GLN A 824 -18.07 -18.50 1.87
N LEU A 825 -19.39 -18.30 2.02
CA LEU A 825 -20.40 -19.00 1.22
C LEU A 825 -21.43 -18.04 0.63
N GLN A 826 -21.54 -18.05 -0.69
CA GLN A 826 -22.49 -17.29 -1.48
C GLN A 826 -23.30 -18.24 -2.36
N LEU A 827 -24.59 -17.96 -2.50
CA LEU A 827 -25.56 -18.74 -3.26
C LEU A 827 -26.20 -17.87 -4.34
N GLY A 828 -26.45 -18.44 -5.50
CA GLY A 828 -27.15 -17.80 -6.61
C GLY A 828 -28.19 -18.76 -7.19
N VAL A 829 -29.39 -18.27 -7.46
CA VAL A 829 -30.43 -18.99 -8.19
C VAL A 829 -30.86 -18.13 -9.37
N GLU A 830 -30.87 -18.71 -10.56
CA GLU A 830 -31.22 -18.06 -11.81
C GLU A 830 -32.34 -18.86 -12.50
N PHE A 831 -33.41 -18.18 -12.88
CA PHE A 831 -34.56 -18.72 -13.57
C PHE A 831 -34.76 -17.94 -14.86
N GLU A 832 -34.78 -18.61 -16.00
CA GLU A 832 -35.02 -18.01 -17.31
C GLU A 832 -36.12 -18.80 -18.03
N ALA A 833 -37.24 -18.13 -18.33
CA ALA A 833 -38.35 -18.66 -19.12
C ALA A 833 -38.51 -17.83 -20.39
N ASN A 834 -38.36 -18.46 -21.55
CA ASN A 834 -38.33 -17.77 -22.85
C ASN A 834 -39.59 -18.13 -23.66
N THR A 835 -40.50 -17.17 -23.87
CA THR A 835 -41.80 -17.43 -24.53
C THR A 835 -41.66 -17.77 -26.02
N ARG A 836 -40.58 -17.34 -26.66
CA ARG A 836 -40.30 -17.60 -28.09
C ARG A 836 -39.71 -19.00 -28.30
N MET A 837 -38.80 -19.42 -27.42
CA MET A 837 -38.13 -20.74 -27.49
C MET A 837 -38.95 -21.86 -26.82
N GLN A 838 -39.95 -21.52 -26.02
CA GLN A 838 -40.73 -22.45 -25.19
C GLN A 838 -39.85 -23.28 -24.21
N ASP A 839 -38.71 -22.73 -23.82
CA ASP A 839 -37.78 -23.32 -22.85
C ASP A 839 -37.90 -22.62 -21.49
N THR A 840 -37.56 -23.34 -20.42
CA THR A 840 -37.55 -22.81 -19.05
C THR A 840 -36.43 -23.49 -18.26
N THR A 841 -35.37 -22.74 -18.01
CA THR A 841 -34.20 -23.19 -17.27
C THR A 841 -34.27 -22.71 -15.82
N THR A 842 -33.68 -23.49 -14.91
CA THR A 842 -33.48 -23.08 -13.52
C THR A 842 -32.14 -23.61 -13.07
N SER A 843 -31.25 -22.69 -12.67
CA SER A 843 -29.85 -22.94 -12.37
C SER A 843 -29.56 -22.54 -10.92
N ILE A 844 -28.96 -23.43 -10.15
CA ILE A 844 -28.56 -23.20 -8.75
C ILE A 844 -27.04 -23.24 -8.68
N GLY A 845 -26.44 -22.08 -8.41
CA GLY A 845 -25.01 -21.88 -8.27
C GLY A 845 -24.59 -21.62 -6.81
N TYR A 846 -23.37 -22.00 -6.47
CA TYR A 846 -22.74 -21.62 -5.21
C TYR A 846 -21.26 -21.33 -5.37
N GLN A 847 -20.76 -20.40 -4.55
CA GLN A 847 -19.36 -20.00 -4.47
C GLN A 847 -18.88 -20.15 -3.02
N LEU A 848 -17.84 -20.96 -2.84
CA LEU A 848 -17.17 -21.22 -1.58
C LEU A 848 -15.74 -20.66 -1.63
N ASP A 849 -15.46 -19.59 -0.89
CA ASP A 849 -14.10 -19.08 -0.66
C ASP A 849 -13.49 -19.80 0.53
N VAL A 850 -12.25 -20.28 0.38
CA VAL A 850 -11.44 -20.87 1.44
C VAL A 850 -10.16 -20.02 1.61
N PRO A 851 -10.22 -18.87 2.32
CA PRO A 851 -9.09 -17.92 2.38
C PRO A 851 -7.81 -18.53 2.97
N LYS A 852 -7.94 -19.48 3.91
CA LYS A 852 -6.81 -20.22 4.50
C LYS A 852 -6.00 -21.01 3.46
N ALA A 853 -6.59 -21.32 2.30
CA ALA A 853 -5.99 -22.09 1.22
C ALA A 853 -5.76 -21.27 -0.06
N ASN A 854 -6.12 -19.98 -0.10
CA ASN A 854 -6.15 -19.17 -1.34
C ASN A 854 -6.90 -19.87 -2.48
N LEU A 855 -8.04 -20.47 -2.17
CA LEU A 855 -8.78 -21.40 -3.02
C LEU A 855 -10.24 -20.95 -3.08
N LEU A 856 -10.78 -20.83 -4.29
CA LEU A 856 -12.17 -20.47 -4.56
C LEU A 856 -12.79 -21.62 -5.35
N PHE A 857 -13.90 -22.16 -4.86
CA PHE A 857 -14.66 -23.19 -5.56
C PHE A 857 -16.01 -22.62 -5.98
N LYS A 858 -16.42 -22.86 -7.22
CA LYS A 858 -17.75 -22.54 -7.75
C LYS A 858 -18.42 -23.80 -8.28
N GLY A 859 -19.68 -24.02 -7.96
CA GLY A 859 -20.49 -25.12 -8.46
C GLY A 859 -21.81 -24.63 -9.07
N THR A 860 -22.38 -25.40 -10.00
CA THR A 860 -23.73 -25.18 -10.55
C THR A 860 -24.42 -26.49 -10.93
N VAL A 861 -25.75 -26.51 -10.81
CA VAL A 861 -26.64 -27.54 -11.37
C VAL A 861 -27.84 -26.86 -12.03
N ASP A 862 -28.24 -27.29 -13.23
CA ASP A 862 -29.44 -26.81 -13.91
C ASP A 862 -30.56 -27.85 -14.06
N SER A 863 -31.77 -27.39 -14.40
CA SER A 863 -32.95 -28.21 -14.70
C SER A 863 -32.81 -29.10 -15.95
N ASN A 864 -31.76 -28.91 -16.74
CA ASN A 864 -31.38 -29.72 -17.89
C ASN A 864 -30.38 -30.85 -17.56
N TRP A 865 -30.04 -31.03 -16.28
CA TRP A 865 -29.02 -31.96 -15.79
C TRP A 865 -27.62 -31.68 -16.36
N MET A 866 -27.30 -30.40 -16.51
CA MET A 866 -25.93 -29.91 -16.59
C MET A 866 -25.40 -29.70 -15.16
N VAL A 867 -24.27 -30.31 -14.85
CA VAL A 867 -23.53 -30.12 -13.60
C VAL A 867 -22.17 -29.52 -13.94
N GLY A 868 -21.85 -28.38 -13.35
CA GLY A 868 -20.60 -27.65 -13.59
C GLY A 868 -19.87 -27.33 -12.29
N ALA A 869 -18.55 -27.39 -12.31
CA ALA A 869 -17.71 -26.95 -11.20
C ALA A 869 -16.41 -26.33 -11.71
N THR A 870 -15.96 -25.25 -11.06
CA THR A 870 -14.65 -24.62 -11.31
C THR A 870 -13.92 -24.40 -9.99
N LEU A 871 -12.70 -24.91 -9.90
CA LEU A 871 -11.78 -24.77 -8.76
C LEU A 871 -10.65 -23.83 -9.14
N GLU A 872 -10.61 -22.65 -8.54
CA GLU A 872 -9.53 -21.66 -8.68
C GLU A 872 -8.57 -21.74 -7.48
N LYS A 873 -7.27 -21.59 -7.74
CA LYS A 873 -6.19 -21.66 -6.76
C LYS A 873 -5.14 -20.58 -7.04
N LYS A 874 -5.01 -19.61 -6.14
CA LYS A 874 -4.03 -18.51 -6.23
C LYS A 874 -2.74 -18.92 -5.52
N LEU A 875 -1.65 -19.13 -6.27
CA LEU A 875 -0.40 -19.71 -5.79
C LEU A 875 0.59 -18.66 -5.25
N LEU A 876 0.15 -17.89 -4.26
CA LEU A 876 1.00 -16.95 -3.54
C LEU A 876 2.26 -17.65 -2.98
N PRO A 877 3.48 -17.08 -3.13
CA PRO A 877 3.77 -15.70 -3.53
C PRO A 877 3.95 -15.49 -5.05
N LEU A 878 3.76 -16.50 -5.90
CA LEU A 878 3.83 -16.32 -7.35
C LEU A 878 2.61 -15.53 -7.85
N PRO A 879 2.77 -14.67 -8.88
CA PRO A 879 1.66 -14.00 -9.57
C PRO A 879 1.01 -14.99 -10.54
N LEU A 880 0.46 -16.09 -9.99
CA LEU A 880 -0.03 -17.21 -10.78
C LEU A 880 -1.29 -17.80 -10.15
N THR A 881 -2.36 -17.86 -10.95
CA THR A 881 -3.64 -18.48 -10.59
C THR A 881 -3.89 -19.66 -11.51
N LEU A 882 -4.14 -20.82 -10.91
CA LEU A 882 -4.62 -22.01 -11.61
C LEU A 882 -6.14 -22.09 -11.52
N ALA A 883 -6.81 -22.49 -12.59
CA ALA A 883 -8.22 -22.86 -12.57
C ALA A 883 -8.43 -24.22 -13.23
N LEU A 884 -9.29 -25.05 -12.65
CA LEU A 884 -9.72 -26.33 -13.21
C LEU A 884 -11.26 -26.33 -13.27
N GLY A 885 -11.82 -26.34 -14.48
CA GLY A 885 -13.26 -26.42 -14.73
C GLY A 885 -13.67 -27.79 -15.28
N ALA A 886 -14.80 -28.31 -14.84
CA ALA A 886 -15.40 -29.54 -15.36
C ALA A 886 -16.92 -29.38 -15.47
N PHE A 887 -17.47 -29.72 -16.63
CA PHE A 887 -18.88 -29.55 -16.98
C PHE A 887 -19.40 -30.84 -17.63
N LEU A 888 -20.46 -31.40 -17.06
CA LEU A 888 -21.12 -32.62 -17.53
C LEU A 888 -22.57 -32.29 -17.87
N ASN A 889 -22.95 -32.39 -19.14
CA ASN A 889 -24.34 -32.37 -19.57
C ASN A 889 -24.82 -33.83 -19.73
N GLN A 890 -25.60 -34.32 -18.78
CA GLN A 890 -26.05 -35.72 -18.79
C GLN A 890 -26.99 -36.02 -19.97
N ARG A 891 -27.96 -35.13 -20.25
CA ARG A 891 -28.94 -35.31 -21.35
C ARG A 891 -28.29 -35.37 -22.74
N LYS A 892 -27.17 -34.69 -22.95
CA LYS A 892 -26.44 -34.66 -24.24
C LYS A 892 -25.19 -35.53 -24.25
N HIS A 893 -24.93 -36.29 -23.18
CA HIS A 893 -23.70 -37.07 -22.94
C HIS A 893 -22.38 -36.30 -23.21
N LYS A 894 -22.38 -34.96 -23.11
CA LYS A 894 -21.17 -34.14 -23.33
C LYS A 894 -20.47 -33.89 -21.99
N PHE A 895 -19.22 -34.31 -21.90
CA PHE A 895 -18.29 -33.87 -20.85
C PHE A 895 -17.27 -32.88 -21.43
N GLN A 896 -17.03 -31.79 -20.73
CA GLN A 896 -16.02 -30.78 -21.03
C GLN A 896 -15.14 -30.61 -19.79
N CYS A 897 -13.83 -30.60 -19.99
CA CYS A 897 -12.85 -30.27 -18.97
C CYS A 897 -11.96 -29.15 -19.48
N GLY A 898 -11.65 -28.20 -18.60
CA GLY A 898 -10.82 -27.04 -18.90
C GLY A 898 -9.79 -26.80 -17.81
N PHE A 899 -8.56 -26.49 -18.20
CA PHE A 899 -7.49 -26.06 -17.32
C PHE A 899 -7.03 -24.66 -17.74
N SER A 900 -6.78 -23.78 -16.79
CA SER A 900 -6.27 -22.44 -17.08
C SER A 900 -5.17 -22.03 -16.13
N VAL A 901 -4.20 -21.32 -16.70
CA VAL A 901 -3.09 -20.70 -15.98
C VAL A 901 -3.14 -19.21 -16.29
N THR A 902 -3.39 -18.38 -15.29
CA THR A 902 -3.26 -16.92 -15.40
C THR A 902 -1.98 -16.48 -14.71
N ILE A 903 -1.12 -15.78 -15.43
CA ILE A 903 0.18 -15.26 -14.96
C ILE A 903 0.14 -13.72 -15.06
N GLY A 904 0.49 -13.01 -13.98
CA GLY A 904 0.53 -11.53 -13.95
C GLY A 904 0.28 -10.95 -12.56
#